data_AF-A0A2H5X490-F1
#
_entry.id   AF-A0A2H5X490-F1
#
_cell.length_a   1.000
_cell.length_b   1.000
_cell.length_c   1.000
_cell.angle_alpha   90.00
_cell.angle_beta   90.00
_cell.angle_gamma   90.00
#
_symmetry.space_group_name_H-M   'P 1'
#
loop_
_entity.id
_entity.type
_entity.pdbx_description
1 polymer ?
#
loop_
_entity_poly.entity_id
_entity_poly.type
_entity_poly.pdbx_seq_one_letter_code
_entity_poly.pdbx_strand_id
1 'polypeptide(L)'
;MRIGVAVLLGCLALCVSAQTLRQPHSVAVGADGTLFVATVDDTTLKVLSPEGKILVQSAPRGTGEQEVGFPQRVLLVRDEVWILDAPARRVQIFESRPPCRYLRTLPLPVDETQEVVDLAVDSTRRLFLLTRPDNRVHVLTPDGKPITTFAGAGQQPEQLVNPTSITVDRRGRVLVTDTDRRTNRHRIKIYRYSALRGEAELVKDVPAWLDPLQVCVNSRGQLVTLGALGYYEDGGALRIITERGDRVAHTGLFSLGGMGRAGAIALLPDDRVVLADEVNNRLVILPPDLSEPDPVVTLQPSEAAIRWRSAFPTTEAVVWYGTDENNPASWRKQFVRWQGARREMLVRLRGLPASTRIFYRFSPALPTIGKEENNLSKVYSLLSAPARGKMHVLTLDVLTVVYLKADVDGTVHTLTREQVGEKVQREFEKAREWYFRNTHFRLHLNLKDYLFLDEPTARVRRGWIAPENVREHVRPLLEAQGKRVEDYDSIIAVRPSPGYDASKPDQLGDVGGGGLTTFGYSTFAISGKLAWLLCHEYSHQLDFFFDRSGVQKFWLNHPDPTIHPGRYGQHWDVNAFICRKWNPNDWFQMRFGKVWEVDDVNGNGIPDNDPRLPLDEERLGRIARPGNARSDDLRKAMAGLFFGYRLDTGLPDGIGYREEGATWRLPREAVLLIPYGNLRNSPESWFRYAQARNRFLSADIFAAWNEQELQFGIACHEACDVEIDIDADNNGWFSGNDNLNVRLRVRGVAKPEVTARVWDGALGTWVESPAPSLEVSTLPDGRLLYRIGIPRGAIRWQANTLAGVRIALAGDTGWCSAFEPWVLMQTRFVRRAR
;
A
#
# COMPACT_ATOMS: atom_id res chain seq x y z
N MET A 1 -1.95 -2.66 68.32
CA MET A 1 -3.27 -2.80 67.68
C MET A 1 -3.40 -1.71 66.61
N ARG A 2 -3.63 -2.11 65.33
CA ARG A 2 -4.02 -1.34 64.12
C ARG A 2 -3.03 -0.27 63.61
N ILE A 3 -2.33 -0.47 62.48
CA ILE A 3 -2.73 -0.43 61.04
C ILE A 3 -3.11 0.98 60.56
N GLY A 4 -2.35 1.47 59.56
CA GLY A 4 -2.67 2.64 58.72
C GLY A 4 -1.61 2.84 57.63
N VAL A 5 -1.78 2.16 56.50
CA VAL A 5 -1.03 2.31 55.24
C VAL A 5 -1.72 3.38 54.38
N ALA A 6 -0.95 4.32 53.83
CA ALA A 6 -1.32 5.02 52.59
C ALA A 6 -0.05 5.27 51.76
N VAL A 7 -0.08 4.67 50.57
CA VAL A 7 0.99 4.49 49.60
C VAL A 7 1.35 5.82 48.92
N LEU A 8 2.65 6.14 48.93
CA LEU A 8 3.28 7.19 48.14
C LEU A 8 4.44 6.56 47.38
N LEU A 9 4.17 6.07 46.17
CA LEU A 9 5.12 5.48 45.20
C LEU A 9 4.53 5.78 43.82
N GLY A 10 5.20 6.34 42.82
CA GLY A 10 6.54 6.88 42.69
C GLY A 10 6.58 7.56 41.32
N CYS A 11 6.89 8.85 41.27
CA CYS A 11 7.27 9.57 40.06
C CYS A 11 8.70 10.02 40.27
N LEU A 12 9.63 9.10 40.07
CA LEU A 12 11.07 9.40 40.05
C LEU A 12 11.53 9.35 38.60
N ALA A 13 12.26 10.40 38.24
CA ALA A 13 12.78 10.70 36.92
C ALA A 13 13.49 9.51 36.28
N LEU A 14 13.17 9.27 35.00
CA LEU A 14 13.90 8.39 34.10
C LEU A 14 15.28 8.99 33.81
N CYS A 15 16.23 8.72 34.68
CA CYS A 15 17.65 8.73 34.35
C CYS A 15 18.20 7.37 34.76
N VAL A 16 17.85 6.34 34.00
CA VAL A 16 18.45 5.02 34.13
C VAL A 16 19.78 5.05 33.39
N SER A 17 20.86 4.74 34.09
CA SER A 17 22.21 4.52 33.56
C SER A 17 22.20 3.91 32.16
N ALA A 18 22.77 4.63 31.20
CA ALA A 18 22.99 4.22 29.82
C ALA A 18 23.87 2.96 29.78
N GLN A 19 23.28 1.82 29.42
CA GLN A 19 24.01 0.62 29.03
C GLN A 19 23.42 0.12 27.71
N THR A 20 24.28 -0.05 26.71
CA THR A 20 23.94 -0.34 25.31
C THR A 20 23.39 -1.77 25.12
N LEU A 21 22.28 -1.88 24.41
CA LEU A 21 21.93 -3.13 23.71
C LEU A 21 22.74 -3.16 22.41
N ARG A 22 23.33 -4.28 22.03
CA ARG A 22 24.03 -4.41 20.73
C ARG A 22 23.31 -5.49 19.93
N GLN A 23 22.74 -5.13 18.78
CA GLN A 23 22.00 -6.03 17.90
C GLN A 23 21.05 -6.99 18.65
N PRO A 24 20.02 -6.48 19.35
CA PRO A 24 19.03 -7.35 19.97
C PRO A 24 18.29 -8.14 18.89
N HIS A 25 18.44 -9.46 18.88
CA HIS A 25 17.91 -10.33 17.82
C HIS A 25 16.65 -11.06 18.23
N SER A 26 16.62 -11.62 19.44
CA SER A 26 15.44 -12.31 19.99
C SER A 26 15.04 -11.72 21.33
N VAL A 27 13.73 -11.69 21.59
CA VAL A 27 13.15 -11.25 22.86
C VAL A 27 12.04 -12.19 23.34
N ALA A 28 12.05 -12.53 24.62
CA ALA A 28 10.97 -13.22 25.32
C ALA A 28 10.47 -12.37 26.49
N VAL A 29 9.22 -12.58 26.90
CA VAL A 29 8.55 -11.74 27.90
C VAL A 29 7.95 -12.60 29.01
N GLY A 30 8.26 -12.24 30.26
CA GLY A 30 7.71 -12.82 31.48
C GLY A 30 6.30 -12.35 31.79
N ALA A 31 5.60 -13.13 32.63
CA ALA A 31 4.24 -12.79 33.07
C ALA A 31 4.19 -11.48 33.89
N ASP A 32 5.30 -11.09 34.50
CA ASP A 32 5.52 -9.83 35.22
C ASP A 32 5.98 -8.68 34.30
N GLY A 33 6.16 -8.94 33.00
CA GLY A 33 6.67 -8.00 32.01
C GLY A 33 8.20 -7.94 31.91
N THR A 34 8.94 -8.78 32.65
CA THR A 34 10.40 -8.89 32.54
C THR A 34 10.79 -9.31 31.12
N LEU A 35 11.79 -8.67 30.53
CA LEU A 35 12.25 -8.96 29.16
C LEU A 35 13.54 -9.78 29.19
N PHE A 36 13.60 -10.83 28.39
CA PHE A 36 14.78 -11.67 28.19
C PHE A 36 15.25 -11.52 26.75
N VAL A 37 16.44 -10.93 26.57
CA VAL A 37 16.91 -10.45 25.27
C VAL A 37 18.20 -11.15 24.92
N ALA A 38 18.23 -11.83 23.77
CA ALA A 38 19.47 -12.32 23.19
C ALA A 38 20.03 -11.29 22.20
N THR A 39 21.34 -11.08 22.28
CA THR A 39 22.08 -10.13 21.47
C THR A 39 23.15 -10.85 20.65
N VAL A 40 23.35 -10.42 19.39
CA VAL A 40 24.22 -11.13 18.42
C VAL A 40 25.71 -10.86 18.66
N ASP A 41 26.12 -9.60 18.79
CA ASP A 41 27.54 -9.23 18.82
C ASP A 41 28.23 -9.54 20.16
N ASP A 42 27.49 -9.59 21.26
CA ASP A 42 27.98 -9.90 22.60
C ASP A 42 27.58 -11.31 23.08
N THR A 43 26.87 -12.08 22.24
CA THR A 43 26.29 -13.42 22.53
C THR A 43 25.65 -13.55 23.91
N THR A 44 25.15 -12.44 24.47
CA THR A 44 24.67 -12.38 25.86
C THR A 44 23.18 -12.55 25.99
N LEU A 45 22.75 -13.08 27.14
CA LEU A 45 21.38 -12.93 27.62
C LEU A 45 21.32 -11.71 28.53
N LYS A 46 20.50 -10.73 28.15
CA LYS A 46 20.19 -9.55 28.98
C LYS A 46 18.77 -9.68 29.54
N VAL A 47 18.64 -9.58 30.86
CA VAL A 47 17.36 -9.58 31.56
C VAL A 47 17.05 -8.14 31.94
N LEU A 48 15.90 -7.63 31.50
CA LEU A 48 15.47 -6.25 31.69
C LEU A 48 14.18 -6.21 32.49
N SER A 49 14.03 -5.21 33.36
CA SER A 49 12.73 -4.91 33.96
C SER A 49 11.72 -4.43 32.89
N PRO A 50 10.40 -4.44 33.17
CA PRO A 50 9.40 -3.88 32.27
C PRO A 50 9.66 -2.41 31.89
N GLU A 51 10.36 -1.66 32.74
CA GLU A 51 10.78 -0.27 32.54
C GLU A 51 12.11 -0.15 31.76
N GLY A 52 12.73 -1.28 31.40
CA GLY A 52 13.96 -1.34 30.61
C GLY A 52 15.26 -1.24 31.39
N LYS A 53 15.22 -1.38 32.72
CA LYS A 53 16.45 -1.44 33.52
C LYS A 53 17.10 -2.82 33.37
N ILE A 54 18.38 -2.89 33.01
CA ILE A 54 19.13 -4.15 33.03
C ILE A 54 19.18 -4.67 34.48
N LEU A 55 18.60 -5.84 34.71
CA LEU A 55 18.63 -6.58 35.97
C LEU A 55 19.83 -7.52 36.00
N VAL A 56 20.14 -8.15 34.86
CA VAL A 56 21.26 -9.07 34.68
C VAL A 56 21.80 -8.94 33.27
N GLN A 57 23.12 -9.01 33.16
CA GLN A 57 23.81 -9.32 31.92
C GLN A 57 24.65 -10.57 32.19
N SER A 58 24.31 -11.68 31.54
CA SER A 58 25.14 -12.88 31.57
C SER A 58 25.68 -13.14 30.17
N ALA A 59 26.99 -13.35 30.08
CA ALA A 59 27.51 -14.07 28.95
C ALA A 59 27.19 -15.53 29.20
N PRO A 60 26.43 -16.24 28.35
CA PRO A 60 26.54 -17.67 28.23
C PRO A 60 27.92 -17.99 27.61
N ARG A 61 28.98 -17.62 28.34
CA ARG A 61 30.34 -18.11 28.16
C ARG A 61 30.57 -19.07 29.30
N GLY A 62 30.24 -20.33 29.08
CA GLY A 62 31.05 -21.38 29.68
C GLY A 62 31.98 -21.98 28.64
N THR A 63 32.81 -22.92 29.07
CA THR A 63 33.69 -23.70 28.19
C THR A 63 32.97 -24.94 27.66
N GLY A 64 33.08 -25.26 26.37
CA GLY A 64 32.50 -26.48 25.79
C GLY A 64 30.98 -26.39 25.60
N GLU A 65 30.20 -27.14 26.37
CA GLU A 65 28.73 -27.25 26.19
C GLU A 65 27.94 -25.96 26.44
N GLN A 66 28.57 -24.97 27.07
CA GLN A 66 27.94 -23.70 27.50
C GLN A 66 28.24 -22.51 26.57
N GLU A 67 29.02 -22.71 25.51
CA GLU A 67 29.30 -21.66 24.52
C GLU A 67 28.09 -21.50 23.59
N VAL A 68 27.52 -20.30 23.47
CA VAL A 68 26.43 -20.02 22.51
C VAL A 68 27.02 -19.39 21.26
N GLY A 69 26.91 -20.08 20.12
CA GLY A 69 27.44 -19.61 18.84
C GLY A 69 26.59 -18.50 18.22
N PHE A 70 25.28 -18.72 18.09
CA PHE A 70 24.33 -17.73 17.56
C PHE A 70 22.92 -18.01 18.11
N PRO A 71 22.42 -17.22 19.09
CA PRO A 71 21.11 -17.47 19.67
C PRO A 71 20.01 -17.04 18.68
N GLN A 72 19.39 -18.00 17.99
CA GLN A 72 18.28 -17.69 17.06
C GLN A 72 16.99 -17.34 17.80
N ARG A 73 16.76 -17.97 18.97
CA ARG A 73 15.50 -17.84 19.70
C ARG A 73 15.70 -17.90 21.21
N VAL A 74 15.04 -16.99 21.92
CA VAL A 74 14.86 -17.04 23.38
C VAL A 74 13.39 -17.35 23.66
N LEU A 75 13.14 -18.33 24.51
CA LEU A 75 11.81 -18.71 24.96
C LEU A 75 11.77 -18.70 26.49
N LEU A 76 10.63 -18.34 27.06
CA LEU A 76 10.37 -18.50 28.49
C LEU A 76 9.42 -19.68 28.67
N VAL A 77 9.89 -20.71 29.37
CA VAL A 77 9.15 -21.95 29.61
C VAL A 77 9.01 -22.15 31.12
N ARG A 78 7.87 -21.72 31.69
CA ARG A 78 7.64 -21.66 33.14
C ARG A 78 8.74 -20.81 33.82
N ASP A 79 9.50 -21.39 34.74
CA ASP A 79 10.60 -20.73 35.45
C ASP A 79 11.97 -20.91 34.76
N GLU A 80 12.00 -21.38 33.51
CA GLU A 80 13.23 -21.61 32.74
C GLU A 80 13.31 -20.68 31.51
N VAL A 81 14.52 -20.21 31.19
CA VAL A 81 14.83 -19.51 29.94
C VAL A 81 15.55 -20.47 29.01
N TRP A 82 15.01 -20.65 27.81
CA TRP A 82 15.50 -21.58 26.81
C TRP A 82 16.10 -20.78 25.66
N ILE A 83 17.34 -21.09 25.29
CA ILE A 83 18.06 -20.46 24.19
C ILE A 83 18.30 -21.50 23.10
N LEU A 84 17.72 -21.28 21.93
CA LEU A 84 17.93 -22.11 20.75
C LEU A 84 19.26 -21.76 20.08
N ASP A 85 20.17 -22.72 20.10
CA ASP A 85 21.44 -22.69 19.36
C ASP A 85 21.29 -23.62 18.16
N ALA A 86 20.61 -23.12 17.13
CA ALA A 86 20.22 -23.91 15.96
C ALA A 86 21.41 -24.48 15.16
N PRO A 87 22.52 -23.75 14.91
CA PRO A 87 23.70 -24.33 14.25
C PRO A 87 24.28 -25.50 15.04
N ALA A 88 24.25 -25.43 16.37
CA ALA A 88 24.70 -26.52 17.25
C ALA A 88 23.60 -27.57 17.52
N ARG A 89 22.40 -27.45 16.93
CA ARG A 89 21.28 -28.38 17.04
C ARG A 89 20.92 -28.71 18.49
N ARG A 90 20.88 -27.70 19.34
CA ARG A 90 20.59 -27.86 20.77
C ARG A 90 19.81 -26.68 21.35
N VAL A 91 19.23 -26.90 22.51
CA VAL A 91 18.63 -25.86 23.35
C VAL A 91 19.37 -25.82 24.67
N GLN A 92 19.88 -24.64 25.03
CA GLN A 92 20.50 -24.41 26.35
C GLN A 92 19.43 -23.85 27.29
N ILE A 93 19.38 -24.38 28.51
CA ILE A 93 18.33 -24.09 29.48
C ILE A 93 18.94 -23.44 30.71
N PHE A 94 18.38 -22.31 31.13
CA PHE A 94 18.83 -21.48 32.25
C PHE A 94 17.69 -21.21 33.23
N GLU A 95 18.02 -20.82 34.45
CA GLU A 95 17.04 -20.26 35.40
C GLU A 95 16.46 -18.95 34.83
N SER A 96 15.16 -18.72 34.98
CA SER A 96 14.54 -17.43 34.61
C SER A 96 14.82 -16.31 35.60
N ARG A 97 15.17 -16.66 36.84
CA ARG A 97 15.49 -15.67 37.87
C ARG A 97 16.95 -15.26 37.78
N PRO A 98 17.27 -13.97 37.95
CA PRO A 98 18.63 -13.50 38.16
C PRO A 98 19.39 -14.35 39.19
N PRO A 99 20.63 -14.82 38.89
CA PRO A 99 21.51 -14.43 37.78
C PRO A 99 21.40 -15.28 36.49
N CYS A 100 20.32 -16.05 36.31
CA CYS A 100 20.07 -16.91 35.15
C CYS A 100 21.17 -17.97 34.96
N ARG A 101 21.35 -18.85 35.95
CA ARG A 101 22.38 -19.90 35.89
C ARG A 101 22.02 -20.96 34.85
N TYR A 102 23.04 -21.51 34.18
CA TYR A 102 22.88 -22.66 33.30
C TYR A 102 22.38 -23.87 34.10
N LEU A 103 21.37 -24.56 33.56
CA LEU A 103 20.77 -25.75 34.14
C LEU A 103 21.20 -27.00 33.37
N ARG A 104 20.97 -27.03 32.05
CA ARG A 104 21.24 -28.21 31.20
C ARG A 104 21.17 -27.86 29.72
N THR A 105 21.63 -28.79 28.89
CA THR A 105 21.47 -28.76 27.43
C THR A 105 20.52 -29.87 27.00
N LEU A 106 19.66 -29.53 26.03
CA LEU A 106 18.76 -30.46 25.38
C LEU A 106 19.19 -30.63 23.91
N PRO A 107 19.66 -31.81 23.48
CA PRO A 107 19.96 -32.06 22.08
C PRO A 107 18.65 -32.10 21.26
N LEU A 108 18.68 -31.53 20.05
CA LEU A 108 17.56 -31.62 19.12
C LEU A 108 17.74 -32.84 18.19
N PRO A 109 16.67 -33.61 17.92
CA PRO A 109 16.75 -34.86 17.16
C PRO A 109 16.74 -34.59 15.65
N VAL A 110 17.74 -33.84 15.16
CA VAL A 110 17.93 -33.50 13.75
C VAL A 110 19.32 -33.91 13.30
N ASP A 111 19.44 -34.39 12.07
CA ASP A 111 20.73 -34.74 11.49
C ASP A 111 21.45 -33.52 10.89
N GLU A 112 22.58 -33.74 10.24
CA GLU A 112 23.39 -32.68 9.62
C GLU A 112 22.85 -32.16 8.29
N THR A 113 21.87 -32.84 7.69
CA THR A 113 21.20 -32.42 6.45
C THR A 113 20.01 -31.51 6.70
N GLN A 114 19.58 -31.41 7.96
CA GLN A 114 18.45 -30.58 8.39
C GLN A 114 18.92 -29.30 9.08
N GLU A 115 18.38 -28.17 8.64
CA GLU A 115 18.50 -26.88 9.30
C GLU A 115 17.34 -26.72 10.29
N VAL A 116 17.64 -26.33 11.53
CA VAL A 116 16.63 -25.88 12.50
C VAL A 116 16.26 -24.44 12.19
N VAL A 117 14.98 -24.19 11.90
CA VAL A 117 14.46 -22.86 11.58
C VAL A 117 14.03 -22.11 12.83
N ASP A 118 13.17 -22.73 13.66
CA ASP A 118 12.62 -22.11 14.86
C ASP A 118 12.04 -23.20 15.79
N LEU A 119 11.77 -22.82 17.05
CA LEU A 119 11.26 -23.69 18.10
C LEU A 119 10.11 -23.00 18.86
N ALA A 120 9.03 -23.74 19.10
CA ALA A 120 7.96 -23.33 19.99
C ALA A 120 7.69 -24.38 21.08
N VAL A 121 7.17 -23.94 22.22
CA VAL A 121 6.86 -24.81 23.36
C VAL A 121 5.44 -24.52 23.85
N ASP A 122 4.63 -25.56 24.05
CA ASP A 122 3.28 -25.41 24.60
C ASP A 122 3.25 -25.38 26.14
N SER A 123 2.07 -25.16 26.73
CA SER A 123 1.88 -25.13 28.18
C SER A 123 2.19 -26.47 28.89
N THR A 124 2.19 -27.57 28.15
CA THR A 124 2.54 -28.92 28.63
C THR A 124 4.04 -29.22 28.54
N ARG A 125 4.85 -28.24 28.06
CA ARG A 125 6.27 -28.37 27.72
C ARG A 125 6.56 -29.29 26.53
N ARG A 126 5.58 -29.55 25.65
CA ARG A 126 5.89 -30.20 24.36
C ARG A 126 6.55 -29.20 23.43
N LEU A 127 7.54 -29.68 22.69
CA LEU A 127 8.30 -28.89 21.74
C LEU A 127 7.74 -29.11 20.34
N PHE A 128 7.72 -28.05 19.55
CA PHE A 128 7.41 -28.04 18.13
C PHE A 128 8.61 -27.44 17.40
N LEU A 129 9.42 -28.29 16.79
CA LEU A 129 10.65 -27.93 16.11
C LEU A 129 10.39 -27.85 14.60
N LEU A 130 10.64 -26.69 14.00
CA LEU A 130 10.47 -26.46 12.57
C LEU A 130 11.81 -26.65 11.85
N THR A 131 11.83 -27.45 10.78
CA THR A 131 13.07 -27.78 10.03
C THR A 131 12.97 -27.49 8.54
N ARG A 132 14.14 -27.33 7.90
CA ARG A 132 14.37 -27.29 6.45
C ARG A 132 15.45 -28.31 6.05
N PRO A 133 15.52 -28.78 4.79
CA PRO A 133 14.64 -28.45 3.65
C PRO A 133 13.35 -29.30 3.58
N ASP A 134 13.14 -30.20 4.53
CA ASP A 134 11.97 -31.08 4.57
C ASP A 134 10.66 -30.34 4.94
N ASN A 135 10.76 -29.10 5.43
CA ASN A 135 9.66 -28.22 5.84
C ASN A 135 8.67 -28.94 6.77
N ARG A 136 9.19 -29.65 7.77
CA ARG A 136 8.39 -30.41 8.75
C ARG A 136 8.37 -29.74 10.11
N VAL A 137 7.29 -30.01 10.85
CA VAL A 137 7.20 -29.74 12.28
C VAL A 137 7.36 -31.05 13.04
N HIS A 138 8.44 -31.17 13.81
CA HIS A 138 8.70 -32.29 14.70
C HIS A 138 8.09 -32.00 16.07
N VAL A 139 7.21 -32.88 16.53
CA VAL A 139 6.63 -32.80 17.87
C VAL A 139 7.49 -33.63 18.80
N LEU A 140 8.02 -33.03 19.85
CA LEU A 140 8.90 -33.69 20.81
C LEU A 140 8.32 -33.64 22.24
N THR A 141 8.71 -34.64 23.03
CA THR A 141 8.50 -34.66 24.48
C THR A 141 9.25 -33.50 25.15
N PRO A 142 8.92 -33.17 26.42
CA PRO A 142 9.68 -32.18 27.20
C PRO A 142 11.18 -32.47 27.32
N ASP A 143 11.58 -33.74 27.18
CA ASP A 143 12.98 -34.19 27.20
C ASP A 143 13.57 -34.34 25.78
N GLY A 144 12.96 -33.73 24.75
CA GLY A 144 13.48 -33.66 23.38
C GLY A 144 13.34 -34.94 22.56
N LYS A 145 12.72 -35.99 23.10
CA LYS A 145 12.48 -37.24 22.34
C LYS A 145 11.38 -37.05 21.29
N PRO A 146 11.55 -37.53 20.04
CA PRO A 146 10.53 -37.45 18.99
C PRO A 146 9.23 -38.17 19.37
N ILE A 147 8.09 -37.56 19.05
CA ILE A 147 6.75 -38.16 19.17
C ILE A 147 6.18 -38.43 17.78
N THR A 148 6.11 -37.40 16.93
CA THR A 148 5.53 -37.46 15.58
C THR A 148 6.04 -36.29 14.74
N THR A 149 5.71 -36.29 13.46
CA THR A 149 5.94 -35.15 12.56
C THR A 149 4.68 -34.85 11.78
N PHE A 150 4.47 -33.59 11.42
CA PHE A 150 3.40 -33.18 10.51
C PHE A 150 3.87 -32.05 9.58
N ALA A 151 2.98 -31.65 8.67
CA ALA A 151 3.30 -30.84 7.51
C ALA A 151 4.31 -31.57 6.59
N GLY A 152 5.17 -30.82 5.90
CA GLY A 152 6.14 -31.33 4.94
C GLY A 152 6.23 -30.42 3.73
N ALA A 153 7.34 -30.55 2.98
CA ALA A 153 7.58 -29.75 1.79
C ALA A 153 6.52 -30.02 0.70
N GLY A 154 5.93 -28.95 0.18
CA GLY A 154 5.05 -29.01 -0.99
C GLY A 154 4.02 -27.88 -1.03
N GLN A 155 3.08 -27.97 -1.98
CA GLN A 155 2.09 -26.92 -2.25
C GLN A 155 0.66 -27.29 -1.84
N GLN A 156 0.44 -28.48 -1.28
CA GLN A 156 -0.88 -28.85 -0.76
C GLN A 156 -1.25 -28.00 0.47
N PRO A 157 -2.55 -27.84 0.79
CA PRO A 157 -2.99 -26.97 1.89
C PRO A 157 -2.26 -27.26 3.22
N GLU A 158 -2.07 -28.53 3.57
CA GLU A 158 -1.42 -29.00 4.79
C GLU A 158 0.12 -28.94 4.78
N GLN A 159 0.72 -28.74 3.60
CA GLN A 159 2.16 -28.66 3.36
C GLN A 159 2.71 -27.24 3.49
N LEU A 160 4.04 -27.11 3.56
CA LEU A 160 4.79 -25.87 3.73
C LEU A 160 5.77 -25.66 2.56
N VAL A 161 5.92 -24.42 2.11
CA VAL A 161 6.78 -24.06 0.96
C VAL A 161 8.12 -23.49 1.41
N ASN A 162 8.11 -22.44 2.22
CA ASN A 162 9.30 -21.84 2.81
C ASN A 162 8.94 -21.27 4.18
N PRO A 163 8.90 -22.13 5.21
CA PRO A 163 8.49 -21.72 6.54
C PRO A 163 9.62 -20.92 7.23
N THR A 164 9.24 -19.92 8.03
CA THR A 164 10.19 -18.94 8.61
C THR A 164 10.16 -18.87 10.13
N SER A 165 9.04 -19.20 10.77
CA SER A 165 8.88 -19.16 12.23
C SER A 165 7.72 -20.04 12.68
N ILE A 166 7.78 -20.48 13.93
CA ILE A 166 6.74 -21.27 14.60
C ILE A 166 6.40 -20.69 15.98
N THR A 167 5.13 -20.70 16.35
CA THR A 167 4.67 -20.33 17.70
C THR A 167 3.49 -21.17 18.15
N VAL A 168 3.21 -21.19 19.45
CA VAL A 168 2.03 -21.84 20.04
C VAL A 168 1.20 -20.78 20.76
N ASP A 169 -0.09 -20.73 20.43
CA ASP A 169 -0.99 -19.78 21.08
C ASP A 169 -1.53 -20.30 22.43
N ARG A 170 -2.25 -19.44 23.16
CA ARG A 170 -2.87 -19.79 24.46
C ARG A 170 -3.92 -20.91 24.37
N ARG A 171 -4.40 -21.25 23.16
CA ARG A 171 -5.35 -22.34 22.90
C ARG A 171 -4.63 -23.65 22.53
N GLY A 172 -3.30 -23.67 22.55
CA GLY A 172 -2.49 -24.82 22.16
C GLY A 172 -2.46 -25.09 20.66
N ARG A 173 -2.82 -24.10 19.83
CA ARG A 173 -2.70 -24.20 18.36
C ARG A 173 -1.29 -23.83 17.95
N VAL A 174 -0.77 -24.51 16.93
CA VAL A 174 0.56 -24.29 16.38
C VAL A 174 0.42 -23.40 15.16
N LEU A 175 1.11 -22.27 15.12
CA LEU A 175 1.09 -21.34 14.00
C LEU A 175 2.47 -21.35 13.33
N VAL A 176 2.48 -21.56 12.01
CA VAL A 176 3.68 -21.55 11.19
C VAL A 176 3.55 -20.46 10.14
N THR A 177 4.54 -19.57 10.04
CA THR A 177 4.63 -18.59 8.95
C THR A 177 5.24 -19.27 7.73
N ASP A 178 4.60 -19.12 6.56
CA ASP A 178 4.97 -19.82 5.33
C ASP A 178 4.89 -18.87 4.13
N THR A 179 5.89 -18.89 3.26
CA THR A 179 6.04 -17.93 2.17
C THR A 179 6.32 -18.64 0.84
N ASP A 180 5.61 -18.28 -0.22
CA ASP A 180 5.98 -18.64 -1.59
C ASP A 180 6.16 -17.36 -2.42
N ARG A 181 7.41 -16.86 -2.44
CA ARG A 181 7.79 -15.69 -3.25
C ARG A 181 7.57 -15.91 -4.74
N ARG A 182 7.63 -17.16 -5.22
CA ARG A 182 7.46 -17.48 -6.64
C ARG A 182 6.03 -17.22 -7.10
N THR A 183 5.04 -17.47 -6.23
CA THR A 183 3.61 -17.25 -6.49
C THR A 183 3.01 -16.08 -5.70
N ASN A 184 3.85 -15.30 -5.02
CA ASN A 184 3.45 -14.19 -4.14
C ASN A 184 2.40 -14.60 -3.08
N ARG A 185 2.52 -15.82 -2.54
CA ARG A 185 1.62 -16.35 -1.52
C ARG A 185 2.27 -16.30 -0.15
N HIS A 186 1.76 -15.44 0.72
CA HIS A 186 2.29 -15.23 2.07
C HIS A 186 1.27 -15.62 3.11
N ARG A 187 1.58 -16.62 3.94
CA ARG A 187 0.59 -17.36 4.71
C ARG A 187 1.00 -17.58 6.16
N ILE A 188 -0.01 -17.74 7.01
CA ILE A 188 0.13 -18.24 8.37
C ILE A 188 -0.78 -19.46 8.48
N LYS A 189 -0.16 -20.63 8.61
CA LYS A 189 -0.86 -21.90 8.74
C LYS A 189 -1.06 -22.20 10.22
N ILE A 190 -2.31 -22.44 10.61
CA ILE A 190 -2.71 -22.72 11.99
C ILE A 190 -3.11 -24.18 12.07
N TYR A 191 -2.35 -24.97 12.82
CA TYR A 191 -2.59 -26.37 13.07
C TYR A 191 -3.13 -26.61 14.48
N ARG A 192 -3.95 -27.64 14.63
CA ARG A 192 -4.35 -28.19 15.93
C ARG A 192 -3.71 -29.57 16.08
N TYR A 193 -2.87 -29.72 17.11
CA TYR A 193 -2.24 -30.99 17.42
C TYR A 193 -3.04 -31.76 18.48
N SER A 194 -3.35 -33.02 18.20
CA SER A 194 -3.99 -33.94 19.14
C SER A 194 -2.97 -34.89 19.74
N ALA A 195 -2.70 -34.73 21.04
CA ALA A 195 -1.82 -35.65 21.79
C ALA A 195 -2.31 -37.10 21.75
N LEU A 196 -3.64 -37.28 21.78
CA LEU A 196 -4.28 -38.59 21.85
C LEU A 196 -4.13 -39.38 20.55
N ARG A 197 -4.14 -38.67 19.40
CA ARG A 197 -4.00 -39.30 18.08
C ARG A 197 -2.57 -39.29 17.56
N GLY A 198 -1.71 -38.41 18.09
CA GLY A 198 -0.37 -38.21 17.52
C GLY A 198 -0.43 -37.54 16.14
N GLU A 199 -1.49 -36.79 15.87
CA GLU A 199 -1.78 -36.18 14.56
C GLU A 199 -2.03 -34.68 14.70
N ALA A 200 -1.71 -33.92 13.66
CA ALA A 200 -2.06 -32.52 13.54
C ALA A 200 -2.95 -32.28 12.32
N GLU A 201 -3.99 -31.48 12.50
CA GLU A 201 -4.87 -31.03 11.41
C GLU A 201 -4.63 -29.55 11.11
N LEU A 202 -4.61 -29.17 9.84
CA LEU A 202 -4.65 -27.77 9.45
C LEU A 202 -6.06 -27.23 9.73
N VAL A 203 -6.16 -26.22 10.60
CA VAL A 203 -7.43 -25.58 10.96
C VAL A 203 -7.68 -24.35 10.10
N LYS A 204 -6.62 -23.57 9.80
CA LYS A 204 -6.72 -22.35 8.99
C LYS A 204 -5.46 -22.11 8.17
N ASP A 205 -5.66 -21.52 7.00
CA ASP A 205 -4.61 -20.98 6.14
C ASP A 205 -4.91 -19.50 5.91
N VAL A 206 -4.18 -18.62 6.61
CA VAL A 206 -4.52 -17.19 6.72
C VAL A 206 -3.56 -16.37 5.86
N PRO A 207 -4.04 -15.47 4.99
CA PRO A 207 -3.16 -14.58 4.23
C PRO A 207 -2.49 -13.55 5.16
N ALA A 208 -1.17 -13.45 5.10
CA ALA A 208 -0.35 -12.52 5.89
C ALA A 208 -0.19 -11.16 5.21
N TRP A 209 -0.34 -11.12 3.88
CA TRP A 209 -0.22 -9.91 3.03
C TRP A 209 1.18 -9.24 3.03
N LEU A 210 2.16 -9.86 3.67
CA LEU A 210 3.59 -9.52 3.72
C LEU A 210 4.34 -10.86 3.82
N ASP A 211 5.61 -10.96 3.44
CA ASP A 211 6.48 -12.12 3.68
C ASP A 211 6.68 -12.29 5.20
N PRO A 212 5.93 -13.18 5.89
CA PRO A 212 6.01 -13.25 7.34
C PRO A 212 7.36 -13.79 7.78
N LEU A 213 8.02 -13.09 8.70
CA LEU A 213 9.24 -13.52 9.38
C LEU A 213 8.93 -14.13 10.74
N GLN A 214 7.95 -13.55 11.47
CA GLN A 214 7.53 -14.05 12.78
C GLN A 214 6.06 -13.73 13.03
N VAL A 215 5.38 -14.58 13.80
CA VAL A 215 4.02 -14.34 14.30
C VAL A 215 3.91 -14.56 15.81
N CYS A 216 3.06 -13.78 16.46
CA CYS A 216 2.60 -13.94 17.84
C CYS A 216 1.06 -13.80 17.89
N VAL A 217 0.42 -14.24 18.97
CA VAL A 217 -1.05 -14.11 19.14
C VAL A 217 -1.36 -13.30 20.39
N ASN A 218 -2.09 -12.20 20.23
CA ASN A 218 -2.44 -11.32 21.33
C ASN A 218 -3.59 -11.89 22.19
N SER A 219 -3.91 -11.24 23.32
CA SER A 219 -4.97 -11.69 24.24
C SER A 219 -6.36 -11.73 23.59
N ARG A 220 -6.57 -10.95 22.52
CA ARG A 220 -7.79 -10.92 21.70
C ARG A 220 -7.85 -12.02 20.65
N GLY A 221 -6.82 -12.86 20.52
CA GLY A 221 -6.75 -13.92 19.50
C GLY A 221 -6.42 -13.40 18.10
N GLN A 222 -5.92 -12.18 17.96
CA GLN A 222 -5.46 -11.62 16.69
C GLN A 222 -3.99 -11.98 16.46
N LEU A 223 -3.61 -12.12 15.19
CA LEU A 223 -2.25 -12.46 14.78
C LEU A 223 -1.43 -11.19 14.65
N VAL A 224 -0.34 -11.07 15.40
CA VAL A 224 0.64 -9.98 15.32
C VAL A 224 1.82 -10.50 14.53
N THR A 225 2.05 -9.96 13.34
CA THR A 225 3.00 -10.49 12.36
C THR A 225 4.07 -9.46 12.06
N LEU A 226 5.32 -9.91 12.13
CA LEU A 226 6.49 -9.20 11.60
C LEU A 226 6.85 -9.80 10.26
N GLY A 227 7.16 -8.98 9.26
CA GLY A 227 7.76 -9.49 8.05
C GLY A 227 8.11 -8.46 7.01
N ALA A 228 8.74 -8.91 5.92
CA ALA A 228 9.10 -8.04 4.80
C ALA A 228 7.88 -7.83 3.89
N LEU A 229 7.70 -6.66 3.30
CA LEU A 229 6.68 -6.52 2.26
C LEU A 229 7.37 -6.80 0.92
N GLY A 230 6.89 -7.80 0.17
CA GLY A 230 7.54 -8.25 -1.08
C GLY A 230 7.71 -7.18 -2.18
N TYR A 231 7.07 -6.02 -2.06
CA TYR A 231 7.25 -4.86 -2.95
C TYR A 231 8.13 -3.75 -2.36
N TYR A 232 8.36 -3.75 -1.04
CA TYR A 232 9.04 -2.69 -0.31
C TYR A 232 10.44 -3.20 0.07
N GLU A 233 11.41 -2.90 -0.77
CA GLU A 233 12.80 -3.07 -0.40
C GLU A 233 13.12 -2.08 0.74
N ASP A 234 13.62 -2.64 1.84
CA ASP A 234 14.04 -2.07 3.13
C ASP A 234 13.01 -1.93 4.26
N GLY A 235 13.40 -2.40 5.45
CA GLY A 235 12.72 -2.15 6.72
C GLY A 235 11.79 -3.28 7.15
N GLY A 236 10.82 -3.65 6.33
CA GLY A 236 9.72 -4.56 6.71
C GLY A 236 8.58 -3.85 7.45
N ALA A 237 7.64 -4.62 8.01
CA ALA A 237 6.45 -4.10 8.67
C ALA A 237 5.95 -4.98 9.82
N LEU A 238 5.22 -4.34 10.74
CA LEU A 238 4.32 -5.01 11.67
C LEU A 238 2.88 -4.89 11.20
N ARG A 239 2.11 -5.97 11.39
CA ARG A 239 0.66 -5.98 11.19
C ARG A 239 -0.04 -6.73 12.30
N ILE A 240 -1.26 -6.30 12.59
CA ILE A 240 -2.23 -7.08 13.35
C ILE A 240 -3.31 -7.49 12.36
N ILE A 241 -3.57 -8.78 12.24
CA ILE A 241 -4.61 -9.33 11.35
C ILE A 241 -5.54 -10.27 12.12
N THR A 242 -6.77 -10.41 11.62
CA THR A 242 -7.71 -11.41 12.12
C THR A 242 -7.34 -12.80 11.58
N GLU A 243 -7.93 -13.86 12.14
CA GLU A 243 -7.78 -15.22 11.59
C GLU A 243 -8.51 -15.41 10.24
N ARG A 244 -9.16 -14.38 9.69
CA ARG A 244 -9.65 -14.35 8.31
C ARG A 244 -8.66 -13.67 7.36
N GLY A 245 -7.64 -13.00 7.90
CA GLY A 245 -6.69 -12.20 7.13
C GLY A 245 -7.05 -10.72 7.03
N ASP A 246 -8.11 -10.27 7.70
CA ASP A 246 -8.50 -8.85 7.70
C ASP A 246 -7.46 -8.03 8.47
N ARG A 247 -7.01 -6.90 7.93
CA ARG A 247 -6.03 -6.03 8.58
C ARG A 247 -6.69 -5.20 9.67
N VAL A 248 -6.17 -5.29 10.89
CA VAL A 248 -6.62 -4.53 12.07
C VAL A 248 -5.74 -3.30 12.31
N ALA A 249 -4.42 -3.48 12.23
CA ALA A 249 -3.45 -2.41 12.45
C ALA A 249 -2.16 -2.69 11.65
N HIS A 250 -1.39 -1.63 11.40
CA HIS A 250 -0.14 -1.72 10.64
C HIS A 250 0.80 -0.55 10.96
N THR A 251 2.09 -0.84 11.02
CA THR A 251 3.16 0.17 10.98
C THR A 251 4.32 -0.35 10.13
N GLY A 252 4.90 0.52 9.29
CA GLY A 252 6.16 0.24 8.61
C GLY A 252 7.32 0.34 9.60
N LEU A 253 8.36 -0.48 9.44
CA LEU A 253 9.52 -0.44 10.33
C LEU A 253 10.35 0.83 10.13
N PHE A 254 10.51 1.30 8.89
CA PHE A 254 11.20 2.56 8.61
C PHE A 254 10.55 3.75 9.35
N SER A 255 9.22 3.76 9.47
CA SER A 255 8.48 4.76 10.24
C SER A 255 8.85 4.75 11.73
N LEU A 256 9.35 3.65 12.28
CA LEU A 256 9.78 3.57 13.69
C LEU A 256 11.17 4.18 13.92
N GLY A 257 11.49 5.31 13.28
CA GLY A 257 12.76 6.01 13.44
C GLY A 257 13.91 5.42 12.63
N GLY A 258 13.63 5.00 11.38
CA GLY A 258 14.63 4.48 10.44
C GLY A 258 15.06 3.04 10.70
N MET A 259 14.17 2.20 11.24
CA MET A 259 14.49 0.78 11.47
C MET A 259 14.60 0.05 10.12
N GLY A 260 15.82 -0.37 9.78
CA GLY A 260 16.12 -1.09 8.54
C GLY A 260 15.99 -2.61 8.63
N ARG A 261 16.17 -3.18 9.83
CA ARG A 261 16.02 -4.62 10.10
C ARG A 261 15.50 -4.84 11.53
N ALA A 262 14.42 -5.59 11.65
CA ALA A 262 13.93 -6.09 12.93
C ALA A 262 14.35 -7.54 13.14
N GLY A 263 14.72 -7.89 14.37
CA GLY A 263 15.07 -9.25 14.75
C GLY A 263 13.86 -10.08 15.14
N ALA A 264 13.15 -9.65 16.17
CA ALA A 264 12.01 -10.39 16.70
C ALA A 264 10.94 -9.47 17.31
N ILE A 265 9.75 -10.05 17.47
CA ILE A 265 8.65 -9.51 18.26
C ILE A 265 8.27 -10.40 19.43
N ALA A 266 7.80 -9.77 20.50
CA ALA A 266 7.12 -10.42 21.61
C ALA A 266 5.99 -9.52 22.16
N LEU A 267 5.08 -10.11 22.93
CA LEU A 267 3.96 -9.40 23.52
C LEU A 267 4.12 -9.30 25.03
N LEU A 268 3.91 -8.09 25.55
CA LEU A 268 3.72 -7.86 26.97
C LEU A 268 2.36 -8.40 27.44
N PRO A 269 2.16 -8.63 28.76
CA PRO A 269 0.88 -9.11 29.30
C PRO A 269 -0.33 -8.23 28.95
N ASP A 270 -0.10 -6.96 28.65
CA ASP A 270 -1.11 -5.97 28.24
C ASP A 270 -1.22 -5.79 26.71
N ASP A 271 -0.73 -6.75 25.92
CA ASP A 271 -0.69 -6.77 24.46
C ASP A 271 0.18 -5.69 23.79
N ARG A 272 0.97 -4.91 24.55
CA ARG A 272 2.00 -4.06 23.94
C ARG A 272 3.02 -4.92 23.21
N VAL A 273 3.50 -4.44 22.07
CA VAL A 273 4.44 -5.17 21.21
C VAL A 273 5.86 -4.70 21.52
N VAL A 274 6.73 -5.61 21.94
CA VAL A 274 8.16 -5.39 22.06
C VAL A 274 8.81 -5.82 20.76
N LEU A 275 9.51 -4.91 20.12
CA LEU A 275 10.17 -5.10 18.83
C LEU A 275 11.67 -4.89 18.98
N ALA A 276 12.46 -5.84 18.50
CA ALA A 276 13.91 -5.77 18.53
C ALA A 276 14.45 -5.09 17.25
N ASP A 277 15.03 -3.90 17.41
CA ASP A 277 15.64 -3.11 16.34
C ASP A 277 17.14 -3.37 16.35
N GLU A 278 17.57 -4.29 15.49
CA GLU A 278 18.96 -4.75 15.44
C GLU A 278 19.91 -3.64 14.99
N VAL A 279 19.49 -2.88 13.97
CA VAL A 279 20.34 -1.85 13.33
C VAL A 279 20.57 -0.67 14.27
N ASN A 280 19.52 -0.22 14.95
CA ASN A 280 19.61 0.91 15.87
C ASN A 280 19.87 0.50 17.32
N ASN A 281 20.24 -0.77 17.57
CA ASN A 281 20.73 -1.22 18.87
C ASN A 281 19.74 -0.96 20.03
N ARG A 282 18.45 -1.25 19.81
CA ARG A 282 17.40 -0.93 20.78
C ARG A 282 16.22 -1.90 20.76
N LEU A 283 15.43 -1.87 21.83
CA LEU A 283 14.06 -2.40 21.81
C LEU A 283 13.08 -1.23 21.71
N VAL A 284 12.07 -1.35 20.87
CA VAL A 284 10.95 -0.41 20.74
C VAL A 284 9.69 -1.06 21.29
N ILE A 285 8.96 -0.37 22.17
CA ILE A 285 7.69 -0.86 22.72
C ILE A 285 6.54 -0.08 22.09
N LEU A 286 5.70 -0.77 21.34
CA LEU A 286 4.52 -0.22 20.67
C LEU A 286 3.24 -0.49 21.48
N PRO A 287 2.24 0.40 21.41
CA PRO A 287 0.92 0.15 21.96
C PRO A 287 0.23 -1.05 21.24
N PRO A 288 -0.82 -1.65 21.84
CA PRO A 288 -1.51 -2.82 21.28
C PRO A 288 -2.22 -2.59 19.94
N ASP A 289 -2.36 -1.34 19.53
CA ASP A 289 -2.93 -0.92 18.25
C ASP A 289 -1.86 -0.49 17.22
N LEU A 290 -0.58 -0.64 17.56
CA LEU A 290 0.58 -0.19 16.77
C LEU A 290 0.62 1.31 16.47
N SER A 291 -0.17 2.13 17.17
CA SER A 291 -0.18 3.58 16.97
C SER A 291 1.18 4.23 17.26
N GLU A 292 1.58 5.15 16.38
CA GLU A 292 2.74 6.03 16.57
C GLU A 292 2.27 7.39 17.08
N PRO A 293 3.15 8.18 17.74
CA PRO A 293 2.85 9.58 18.02
C PRO A 293 2.59 10.34 16.71
N ASP A 294 1.42 10.95 16.60
CA ASP A 294 1.02 11.74 15.42
C ASP A 294 1.04 13.25 15.77
N PRO A 295 2.08 13.99 15.35
CA PRO A 295 2.18 15.42 15.62
C PRO A 295 1.24 16.23 14.72
N VAL A 296 0.32 16.97 15.34
CA VAL A 296 -0.53 17.95 14.67
C VAL A 296 0.22 19.26 14.55
N VAL A 297 0.43 19.71 13.31
CA VAL A 297 1.06 20.99 13.00
C VAL A 297 0.00 22.05 12.69
N THR A 298 0.11 23.22 13.30
CA THR A 298 -0.65 24.42 12.95
C THR A 298 0.31 25.51 12.50
N LEU A 299 0.12 26.00 11.28
CA LEU A 299 0.97 27.02 10.67
C LEU A 299 0.38 28.42 10.88
N GLN A 300 1.26 29.38 11.17
CA GLN A 300 1.00 30.81 11.16
C GLN A 300 2.13 31.51 10.38
N PRO A 301 1.97 32.77 9.95
CA PRO A 301 3.07 33.52 9.35
C PRO A 301 4.29 33.53 10.28
N SER A 302 5.42 33.00 9.80
CA SER A 302 6.70 32.86 10.53
C SER A 302 6.71 31.99 11.80
N GLU A 303 5.61 31.30 12.13
CA GLU A 303 5.50 30.42 13.30
C GLU A 303 4.85 29.07 12.93
N ALA A 304 5.35 27.98 13.51
CA ALA A 304 4.67 26.69 13.51
C ALA A 304 4.46 26.19 14.94
N ALA A 305 3.23 25.83 15.28
CA ALA A 305 2.89 25.15 16.52
C ALA A 305 2.80 23.65 16.24
N ILE A 306 3.64 22.85 16.90
CA ILE A 306 3.66 21.40 16.76
C ILE A 306 3.16 20.82 18.08
N ARG A 307 2.05 20.09 18.02
CA ARG A 307 1.39 19.47 19.17
C ARG A 307 1.33 17.97 18.99
N TRP A 308 1.75 17.20 19.98
CA TRP A 308 1.64 15.74 19.93
C TRP A 308 1.28 15.17 21.29
N ARG A 309 0.74 13.96 21.27
CA ARG A 309 0.51 13.18 22.48
C ARG A 309 1.72 12.28 22.72
N SER A 310 2.34 12.39 23.89
CA SER A 310 3.33 11.40 24.30
C SER A 310 2.64 10.09 24.65
N ALA A 311 3.28 8.98 24.27
CA ALA A 311 2.79 7.65 24.60
C ALA A 311 2.72 7.42 26.14
N PHE A 312 3.54 8.12 26.92
CA PHE A 312 3.62 8.00 28.38
C PHE A 312 3.62 9.38 29.07
N PRO A 313 3.26 9.46 30.36
CA PRO A 313 3.40 10.70 31.12
C PRO A 313 4.87 11.13 31.18
N THR A 314 5.26 12.12 30.38
CA THR A 314 6.53 12.83 30.51
C THR A 314 6.26 14.32 30.70
N THR A 315 7.11 14.98 31.47
CA THR A 315 7.05 16.42 31.77
C THR A 315 7.95 17.25 30.86
N GLU A 316 8.88 16.59 30.17
CA GLU A 316 9.88 17.23 29.31
C GLU A 316 10.00 16.49 27.98
N ALA A 317 10.26 17.26 26.92
CA ALA A 317 10.63 16.75 25.62
C ALA A 317 11.67 17.67 25.00
N VAL A 318 12.37 17.16 23.99
CA VAL A 318 13.28 17.92 23.17
C VAL A 318 12.80 17.83 21.74
N VAL A 319 12.76 18.96 21.04
CA VAL A 319 12.48 19.04 19.61
C VAL A 319 13.74 19.53 18.92
N TRP A 320 14.16 18.81 17.89
CA TRP A 320 15.19 19.24 16.96
C TRP A 320 14.51 19.65 15.67
N TYR A 321 14.94 20.75 15.06
CA TYR A 321 14.39 21.21 13.79
C TYR A 321 15.44 21.93 12.93
N GLY A 322 15.37 21.80 11.61
CA GLY A 322 16.32 22.40 10.67
C GLY A 322 15.75 22.53 9.26
N THR A 323 16.45 23.23 8.38
CA THR A 323 16.03 23.47 6.98
C THR A 323 16.63 22.48 5.99
N ASP A 324 17.62 21.70 6.42
CA ASP A 324 18.29 20.68 5.60
C ASP A 324 18.52 19.45 6.47
N GLU A 325 17.82 18.37 6.13
CA GLU A 325 17.87 17.10 6.86
C GLU A 325 19.28 16.52 6.92
N ASN A 326 20.05 16.64 5.84
CA ASN A 326 21.37 16.01 5.69
C ASN A 326 22.51 16.88 6.21
N ASN A 327 22.23 18.14 6.58
CA ASN A 327 23.21 19.06 7.13
C ASN A 327 22.95 19.30 8.63
N PRO A 328 23.69 18.64 9.54
CA PRO A 328 23.54 18.80 10.98
C PRO A 328 23.64 20.26 11.47
N ALA A 329 24.39 21.12 10.76
CA ALA A 329 24.52 22.53 11.13
C ALA A 329 23.22 23.33 10.93
N SER A 330 22.27 22.82 10.13
CA SER A 330 20.95 23.42 9.96
C SER A 330 20.04 23.19 11.18
N TRP A 331 20.35 22.19 12.01
CA TRP A 331 19.48 21.73 13.09
C TRP A 331 19.69 22.55 14.37
N ARG A 332 18.57 22.94 14.97
CA ARG A 332 18.47 23.63 16.25
C ARG A 332 17.76 22.74 17.26
N LYS A 333 18.08 22.91 18.54
CA LYS A 333 17.47 22.16 19.66
C LYS A 333 16.60 23.11 20.47
N GLN A 334 15.36 22.70 20.77
CA GLN A 334 14.44 23.43 21.64
C GLN A 334 13.89 22.49 22.72
N PHE A 335 14.02 22.91 23.98
CA PHE A 335 13.45 22.19 25.12
C PHE A 335 11.97 22.56 25.27
N VAL A 336 11.15 21.54 25.54
CA VAL A 336 9.70 21.66 25.69
C VAL A 336 9.34 21.20 27.09
N ARG A 337 8.69 22.08 27.85
CA ARG A 337 8.13 21.78 29.17
C ARG A 337 6.62 21.80 29.13
N TRP A 338 6.03 20.87 29.86
CA TRP A 338 4.60 20.58 29.95
C TRP A 338 3.70 21.81 30.18
N GLN A 339 2.54 21.84 29.52
CA GLN A 339 1.46 22.80 29.75
C GLN A 339 0.11 22.07 29.96
N GLY A 340 -0.34 21.90 31.20
CA GLY A 340 -1.73 21.51 31.53
C GLY A 340 -2.07 20.01 31.56
N ALA A 341 -3.21 19.65 32.15
CA ALA A 341 -3.54 18.27 32.56
C ALA A 341 -3.82 17.30 31.37
N ARG A 342 -2.79 16.56 30.93
CA ARG A 342 -2.74 15.18 30.33
C ARG A 342 -1.79 15.12 29.12
N ARG A 343 -0.75 14.25 29.16
CA ARG A 343 0.08 13.64 28.07
C ARG A 343 0.39 14.43 26.77
N GLU A 344 0.11 15.71 26.69
CA GLU A 344 0.19 16.52 25.48
C GLU A 344 1.39 17.47 25.55
N MET A 345 2.13 17.52 24.45
CA MET A 345 3.32 18.34 24.27
C MET A 345 3.04 19.39 23.21
N LEU A 346 3.57 20.60 23.40
CA LEU A 346 3.43 21.71 22.48
C LEU A 346 4.76 22.44 22.35
N VAL A 347 5.28 22.56 21.13
CA VAL A 347 6.40 23.44 20.80
C VAL A 347 5.96 24.50 19.80
N ARG A 348 6.49 25.70 19.94
CA ARG A 348 6.33 26.79 18.97
C ARG A 348 7.68 27.10 18.35
N LEU A 349 7.82 26.85 17.06
CA LEU A 349 8.98 27.22 16.26
C LEU A 349 8.72 28.62 15.70
N ARG A 350 9.57 29.59 16.01
CA ARG A 350 9.40 31.00 15.61
C ARG A 350 10.51 31.45 14.66
N GLY A 351 10.22 32.47 13.86
CA GLY A 351 11.15 33.03 12.89
C GLY A 351 11.40 32.08 11.72
N LEU A 352 10.39 31.28 11.36
CA LEU A 352 10.49 30.39 10.20
C LEU A 352 10.49 31.23 8.92
N PRO A 353 11.46 31.04 8.01
CA PRO A 353 11.42 31.70 6.71
C PRO A 353 10.16 31.25 5.94
N ALA A 354 9.61 32.11 5.08
CA ALA A 354 8.47 31.75 4.23
C ALA A 354 8.86 30.62 3.27
N SER A 355 7.89 29.76 2.91
CA SER A 355 8.03 28.74 1.87
C SER A 355 9.27 27.85 2.01
N THR A 356 9.62 27.54 3.24
CA THR A 356 10.81 26.77 3.58
C THR A 356 10.39 25.48 4.25
N ARG A 357 10.93 24.37 3.74
CA ARG A 357 10.74 23.06 4.35
C ARG A 357 11.54 23.00 5.64
N ILE A 358 10.86 22.65 6.73
CA ILE A 358 11.45 22.45 8.05
C ILE A 358 11.32 20.97 8.40
N PHE A 359 12.46 20.33 8.61
CA PHE A 359 12.54 18.99 9.15
C PHE A 359 12.56 19.08 10.66
N TYR A 360 11.84 18.18 11.34
CA TYR A 360 11.87 18.13 12.79
C TYR A 360 11.71 16.70 13.32
N ARG A 361 12.20 16.49 14.54
CA ARG A 361 12.03 15.25 15.29
C ARG A 361 11.98 15.56 16.77
N PHE A 362 11.39 14.67 17.56
CA PHE A 362 11.26 14.89 19.00
C PHE A 362 11.61 13.66 19.83
N SER A 363 11.91 13.89 21.09
CA SER A 363 12.21 12.85 22.09
C SER A 363 11.56 13.19 23.42
N PRO A 364 11.03 12.22 24.18
CA PRO A 364 10.88 10.80 23.82
C PRO A 364 9.71 10.54 22.85
N ALA A 365 9.88 9.64 21.88
CA ALA A 365 8.82 9.27 20.93
C ALA A 365 8.04 8.03 21.35
N LEU A 366 8.71 6.88 21.46
CA LEU A 366 8.13 5.60 21.91
C LEU A 366 9.03 5.00 23.00
N PRO A 367 8.53 4.26 24.00
CA PRO A 367 9.41 3.62 24.97
C PRO A 367 10.49 2.81 24.26
N THR A 368 11.72 3.13 24.59
CA THR A 368 12.89 2.59 23.93
C THR A 368 13.89 2.18 24.99
N ILE A 369 14.46 0.99 24.85
CA ILE A 369 15.49 0.46 25.75
C ILE A 369 16.80 0.30 24.97
N GLY A 370 17.94 0.64 25.57
CA GLY A 370 19.28 0.33 25.01
C GLY A 370 20.00 1.45 24.27
N LYS A 371 19.39 2.64 24.09
CA LYS A 371 20.01 3.77 23.39
C LYS A 371 20.52 4.83 24.38
N GLU A 372 21.83 5.12 24.37
CA GLU A 372 22.49 6.03 25.33
C GLU A 372 22.08 7.51 25.14
N GLU A 373 21.68 7.92 23.93
CA GLU A 373 21.06 9.22 23.69
C GLU A 373 19.97 9.14 22.60
N ASN A 374 18.87 9.85 22.86
CA ASN A 374 17.81 10.21 21.92
C ASN A 374 16.92 9.06 21.41
N ASN A 375 15.91 8.75 22.24
CA ASN A 375 14.64 8.13 21.83
C ASN A 375 13.91 9.08 20.86
N LEU A 376 14.37 9.13 19.62
CA LEU A 376 13.87 10.03 18.60
C LEU A 376 12.67 9.42 17.89
N SER A 377 11.74 10.28 17.55
CA SER A 377 10.78 10.00 16.49
C SER A 377 11.51 9.84 15.15
N LYS A 378 10.78 9.37 14.15
CA LYS A 378 11.11 9.65 12.74
C LYS A 378 11.31 11.16 12.50
N VAL A 379 11.96 11.47 11.40
CA VAL A 379 12.04 12.84 10.90
C VAL A 379 10.73 13.17 10.21
N TYR A 380 10.00 14.11 10.78
CA TYR A 380 8.83 14.73 10.17
C TYR A 380 9.27 15.92 9.33
N SER A 381 8.43 16.34 8.39
CA SER A 381 8.60 17.61 7.71
C SER A 381 7.33 18.44 7.76
N LEU A 382 7.51 19.77 7.80
CA LEU A 382 6.45 20.74 7.58
C LEU A 382 6.95 21.79 6.60
N LEU A 383 6.02 22.50 5.98
CA LEU A 383 6.32 23.61 5.10
C LEU A 383 5.73 24.88 5.71
N SER A 384 6.55 25.92 5.89
CA SER A 384 6.05 27.21 6.37
C SER A 384 5.11 27.85 5.34
N ALA A 385 4.15 28.65 5.81
CA ALA A 385 3.10 29.24 4.98
C ALA A 385 3.66 30.06 3.79
N PRO A 386 2.95 30.08 2.63
CA PRO A 386 3.38 30.86 1.48
C PRO A 386 3.21 32.36 1.74
N ALA A 387 3.85 33.19 0.93
CA ALA A 387 3.57 34.62 0.90
C ALA A 387 2.09 34.88 0.53
N ARG A 388 1.57 36.06 0.92
CA ARG A 388 0.18 36.45 0.61
C ARG A 388 -0.02 36.50 -0.92
N GLY A 389 -1.09 35.90 -1.41
CA GLY A 389 -1.38 35.82 -2.85
C GLY A 389 -0.54 34.78 -3.58
N LYS A 390 0.15 33.90 -2.85
CA LYS A 390 0.88 32.76 -3.39
C LYS A 390 0.30 31.47 -2.84
N MET A 391 0.48 30.39 -3.59
CA MET A 391 0.28 29.03 -3.12
C MET A 391 1.51 28.17 -3.41
N HIS A 392 1.63 27.04 -2.72
CA HIS A 392 2.72 26.09 -2.93
C HIS A 392 2.37 25.03 -3.97
N VAL A 393 3.39 24.66 -4.74
CA VAL A 393 3.38 23.47 -5.58
C VAL A 393 4.58 22.60 -5.22
N LEU A 394 4.33 21.30 -5.08
CA LEU A 394 5.33 20.26 -4.94
C LEU A 394 5.63 19.68 -6.33
N THR A 395 6.87 19.79 -6.78
CA THR A 395 7.34 19.17 -8.01
C THR A 395 8.17 17.93 -7.70
N LEU A 396 7.85 16.80 -8.33
CA LEU A 396 8.73 15.65 -8.42
C LEU A 396 9.39 15.63 -9.80
N ASP A 397 10.72 15.59 -9.83
CA ASP A 397 11.51 15.44 -11.06
C ASP A 397 11.57 13.96 -11.44
N VAL A 398 11.07 13.63 -12.64
CA VAL A 398 10.89 12.23 -13.06
C VAL A 398 11.62 11.96 -14.38
N LEU A 399 12.56 11.02 -14.35
CA LEU A 399 13.25 10.55 -15.55
C LEU A 399 12.41 9.48 -16.25
N THR A 400 12.05 9.70 -17.51
CA THR A 400 11.39 8.67 -18.32
C THR A 400 12.39 7.96 -19.22
N VAL A 401 12.54 6.65 -19.02
CA VAL A 401 13.43 5.78 -19.80
C VAL A 401 12.58 4.93 -20.73
N VAL A 402 12.76 5.10 -22.04
CA VAL A 402 12.05 4.37 -23.08
C VAL A 402 13.00 3.39 -23.73
N TYR A 403 12.89 2.11 -23.38
CA TYR A 403 13.60 1.06 -24.10
C TYR A 403 12.97 0.83 -25.47
N LEU A 404 13.80 0.80 -26.50
CA LEU A 404 13.43 0.45 -27.87
C LEU A 404 13.59 -1.05 -28.13
N LYS A 405 14.36 -1.76 -27.29
CA LYS A 405 14.56 -3.20 -27.37
C LYS A 405 14.44 -3.84 -25.98
N ALA A 406 13.65 -4.90 -25.87
CA ALA A 406 13.48 -5.65 -24.62
C ALA A 406 13.42 -7.16 -24.88
N ASP A 407 14.21 -7.94 -24.13
CA ASP A 407 14.07 -9.38 -23.97
C ASP A 407 13.04 -9.65 -22.86
N VAL A 408 11.84 -10.05 -23.27
CA VAL A 408 10.73 -10.43 -22.38
C VAL A 408 10.67 -11.94 -22.29
N ASP A 409 11.17 -12.47 -21.16
CA ASP A 409 11.15 -13.90 -20.85
C ASP A 409 11.69 -14.81 -21.99
N GLY A 410 12.72 -14.35 -22.70
CA GLY A 410 13.39 -15.07 -23.81
C GLY A 410 12.98 -14.59 -25.20
N THR A 411 11.96 -13.72 -25.32
CA THR A 411 11.49 -13.18 -26.60
C THR A 411 11.88 -11.71 -26.73
N VAL A 412 12.63 -11.39 -27.78
CA VAL A 412 13.06 -10.00 -28.04
C VAL A 412 11.97 -9.24 -28.81
N HIS A 413 11.53 -8.12 -28.25
CA HIS A 413 10.67 -7.15 -28.88
C HIS A 413 11.44 -5.88 -29.19
N THR A 414 11.27 -5.37 -30.40
CA THR A 414 11.96 -4.17 -30.89
C THR A 414 10.96 -3.19 -31.47
N LEU A 415 11.15 -1.90 -31.18
CA LEU A 415 10.49 -0.78 -31.82
C LEU A 415 11.53 0.24 -32.23
N THR A 416 11.30 0.95 -33.34
CA THR A 416 12.10 2.12 -33.68
C THR A 416 11.57 3.35 -32.96
N ARG A 417 12.38 4.41 -32.88
CA ARG A 417 11.95 5.70 -32.30
C ARG A 417 10.76 6.29 -33.07
N GLU A 418 10.74 6.11 -34.39
CA GLU A 418 9.64 6.55 -35.26
C GLU A 418 8.35 5.77 -34.95
N GLN A 419 8.45 4.46 -34.70
CA GLN A 419 7.30 3.66 -34.32
C GLN A 419 6.74 4.10 -32.96
N VAL A 420 7.60 4.40 -31.98
CA VAL A 420 7.16 4.98 -30.68
C VAL A 420 6.45 6.31 -30.89
N GLY A 421 6.99 7.18 -31.74
CA GLY A 421 6.45 8.51 -32.01
C GLY A 421 6.34 9.35 -30.73
N GLU A 422 5.27 10.13 -30.63
CA GLU A 422 5.01 11.02 -29.47
C GLU A 422 3.98 10.47 -28.49
N LYS A 423 3.50 9.24 -28.70
CA LYS A 423 2.37 8.72 -27.91
C LYS A 423 2.70 8.63 -26.43
N VAL A 424 3.91 8.18 -26.06
CA VAL A 424 4.33 8.12 -24.64
C VAL A 424 4.26 9.49 -23.99
N GLN A 425 4.84 10.51 -24.62
CA GLN A 425 4.85 11.88 -24.13
C GLN A 425 3.44 12.44 -24.00
N ARG A 426 2.60 12.27 -25.04
CA ARG A 426 1.20 12.73 -25.02
C ARG A 426 0.41 12.10 -23.90
N GLU A 427 0.50 10.79 -23.71
CA GLU A 427 -0.25 10.06 -22.67
C GLU A 427 0.27 10.39 -21.26
N PHE A 428 1.58 10.61 -21.11
CA PHE A 428 2.20 11.01 -19.85
C PHE A 428 1.81 12.44 -19.46
N GLU A 429 1.64 13.34 -20.42
CA GLU A 429 1.11 14.68 -20.15
C GLU A 429 -0.32 14.63 -19.62
N LYS A 430 -1.16 13.69 -20.10
CA LYS A 430 -2.51 13.48 -19.53
C LYS A 430 -2.44 13.10 -18.06
N ALA A 431 -1.52 12.21 -17.70
CA ALA A 431 -1.33 11.80 -16.32
C ALA A 431 -0.79 12.94 -15.45
N ARG A 432 0.14 13.76 -15.97
CA ARG A 432 0.66 14.96 -15.30
C ARG A 432 -0.45 15.95 -14.98
N GLU A 433 -1.29 16.29 -15.96
CA GLU A 433 -2.46 17.16 -15.75
C GLU A 433 -3.44 16.53 -14.76
N TRP A 434 -3.70 15.22 -14.90
CA TRP A 434 -4.59 14.48 -14.01
C TRP A 434 -4.13 14.54 -12.56
N TYR A 435 -2.84 14.30 -12.26
CA TYR A 435 -2.32 14.40 -10.89
C TYR A 435 -2.46 15.83 -10.39
N PHE A 436 -2.03 16.81 -11.19
CA PHE A 436 -2.09 18.21 -10.78
C PHE A 436 -3.52 18.65 -10.45
N ARG A 437 -4.48 18.35 -11.32
CA ARG A 437 -5.90 18.64 -11.12
C ARG A 437 -6.47 17.93 -9.89
N ASN A 438 -6.18 16.65 -9.70
CA ASN A 438 -6.83 15.86 -8.64
C ASN A 438 -6.20 16.02 -7.26
N THR A 439 -5.00 16.58 -7.17
CA THR A 439 -4.29 16.85 -5.91
C THR A 439 -4.52 18.26 -5.38
N HIS A 440 -5.63 18.91 -5.76
CA HIS A 440 -5.90 20.33 -5.47
C HIS A 440 -4.80 21.25 -6.02
N PHE A 441 -4.25 20.97 -7.21
CA PHE A 441 -3.18 21.77 -7.80
C PHE A 441 -1.90 21.81 -6.94
N ARG A 442 -1.64 20.75 -6.14
CA ARG A 442 -0.48 20.68 -5.23
C ARG A 442 0.65 19.81 -5.74
N LEU A 443 0.38 18.74 -6.49
CA LEU A 443 1.41 17.82 -6.99
C LEU A 443 1.63 17.98 -8.50
N HIS A 444 2.83 18.37 -8.87
CA HIS A 444 3.27 18.48 -10.26
C HIS A 444 4.34 17.43 -10.56
N LEU A 445 4.10 16.57 -11.55
CA LEU A 445 5.12 15.66 -12.07
C LEU A 445 5.88 16.35 -13.20
N ASN A 446 7.18 16.58 -13.04
CA ASN A 446 8.02 17.12 -14.09
C ASN A 446 8.52 15.99 -14.99
N LEU A 447 7.80 15.75 -16.08
CA LEU A 447 8.03 14.67 -17.06
C LEU A 447 8.76 15.17 -18.31
N LYS A 448 9.74 16.08 -18.17
CA LYS A 448 10.42 16.72 -19.33
C LYS A 448 11.54 15.89 -19.92
N ASP A 449 12.19 15.05 -19.12
CA ASP A 449 13.40 14.34 -19.52
C ASP A 449 13.08 12.91 -19.97
N TYR A 450 13.33 12.64 -21.25
CA TYR A 450 13.17 11.33 -21.89
C TYR A 450 14.50 10.83 -22.41
N LEU A 451 14.85 9.59 -22.05
CA LEU A 451 15.98 8.86 -22.64
C LEU A 451 15.45 7.68 -23.46
N PHE A 452 15.80 7.63 -24.73
CA PHE A 452 15.47 6.51 -25.62
C PHE A 452 16.71 5.61 -25.76
N LEU A 453 16.57 4.33 -25.43
CA LEU A 453 17.67 3.37 -25.40
C LEU A 453 17.45 2.28 -26.45
N ASP A 454 18.30 2.26 -27.46
CA ASP A 454 18.43 1.18 -28.45
C ASP A 454 19.27 0.02 -27.93
N GLU A 455 20.36 0.34 -27.23
CA GLU A 455 21.14 -0.59 -26.40
C GLU A 455 21.50 0.06 -25.05
N PRO A 456 21.69 -0.73 -23.97
CA PRO A 456 21.52 -2.17 -23.93
C PRO A 456 20.04 -2.59 -23.94
N THR A 457 19.79 -3.78 -24.48
CA THR A 457 18.48 -4.43 -24.45
C THR A 457 17.95 -4.59 -23.02
N ALA A 458 16.74 -4.08 -22.74
CA ALA A 458 16.10 -4.28 -21.45
C ALA A 458 15.88 -5.78 -21.17
N ARG A 459 16.35 -6.25 -20.02
CA ARG A 459 16.07 -7.61 -19.54
C ARG A 459 14.81 -7.59 -18.69
N VAL A 460 13.74 -8.16 -19.22
CA VAL A 460 12.44 -8.23 -18.54
C VAL A 460 12.22 -9.66 -18.06
N ARG A 461 12.01 -9.81 -16.75
CA ARG A 461 11.67 -11.10 -16.11
C ARG A 461 10.36 -10.94 -15.37
N ARG A 462 9.31 -11.67 -15.81
CA ARG A 462 7.96 -11.53 -15.23
C ARG A 462 7.43 -10.09 -15.22
N GLY A 463 7.73 -9.33 -16.28
CA GLY A 463 7.38 -7.91 -16.39
C GLY A 463 8.30 -6.93 -15.64
N TRP A 464 9.28 -7.41 -14.87
CA TRP A 464 10.23 -6.58 -14.12
C TRP A 464 11.49 -6.26 -14.91
N ILE A 465 11.88 -4.98 -14.92
CA ILE A 465 13.23 -4.54 -15.24
C ILE A 465 13.88 -4.12 -13.92
N ALA A 466 14.99 -4.76 -13.55
CA ALA A 466 15.69 -4.44 -12.31
C ALA A 466 16.15 -2.97 -12.31
N PRO A 467 15.87 -2.21 -11.25
CA PRO A 467 16.13 -0.77 -11.23
C PRO A 467 17.63 -0.46 -11.16
N GLU A 468 18.46 -1.36 -10.64
CA GLU A 468 19.93 -1.27 -10.68
C GLU A 468 20.41 -1.23 -12.13
N ASN A 469 19.88 -2.13 -12.97
CA ASN A 469 20.22 -2.18 -14.40
C ASN A 469 19.81 -0.89 -15.10
N VAL A 470 18.60 -0.37 -14.84
CA VAL A 470 18.15 0.89 -15.45
C VAL A 470 19.08 2.04 -15.05
N ARG A 471 19.43 2.13 -13.76
CA ARG A 471 20.36 3.16 -13.26
C ARG A 471 21.75 3.03 -13.88
N GLU A 472 22.26 1.82 -14.04
CA GLU A 472 23.53 1.56 -14.74
C GLU A 472 23.47 1.99 -16.20
N HIS A 473 22.40 1.65 -16.91
CA HIS A 473 22.23 1.95 -18.34
C HIS A 473 22.12 3.46 -18.62
N VAL A 474 21.44 4.22 -17.76
CA VAL A 474 21.22 5.66 -17.99
C VAL A 474 22.34 6.55 -17.46
N ARG A 475 23.14 6.08 -16.50
CA ARG A 475 24.22 6.86 -15.87
C ARG A 475 25.16 7.51 -16.89
N PRO A 476 25.79 6.77 -17.83
CA PRO A 476 26.70 7.39 -18.80
C PRO A 476 25.99 8.39 -19.74
N LEU A 477 24.71 8.16 -20.05
CA LEU A 477 23.92 9.05 -20.92
C LEU A 477 23.59 10.37 -20.22
N LEU A 478 23.27 10.32 -18.93
CA LEU A 478 23.02 11.50 -18.11
C LEU A 478 24.31 12.28 -17.85
N GLU A 479 25.41 11.59 -17.55
CA GLU A 479 26.72 12.21 -17.33
C GLU A 479 27.19 12.97 -18.57
N ALA A 480 26.96 12.41 -19.77
CA ALA A 480 27.22 13.09 -21.04
C ALA A 480 26.38 14.37 -21.25
N GLN A 481 25.24 14.48 -20.56
CA GLN A 481 24.37 15.67 -20.54
C GLN A 481 24.65 16.60 -19.34
N GLY A 482 25.68 16.31 -18.54
CA GLY A 482 25.99 17.06 -17.31
C GLY A 482 24.96 16.88 -16.19
N LYS A 483 24.16 15.81 -16.26
CA LYS A 483 23.14 15.44 -15.27
C LYS A 483 23.57 14.18 -14.53
N ARG A 484 22.93 13.91 -13.40
CA ARG A 484 23.11 12.69 -12.61
C ARG A 484 21.76 12.02 -12.36
N VAL A 485 21.78 10.72 -12.04
CA VAL A 485 20.56 9.98 -11.68
C VAL A 485 19.91 10.59 -10.43
N GLU A 486 20.75 11.08 -9.51
CA GLU A 486 20.35 11.67 -8.23
C GLU A 486 19.73 13.07 -8.37
N ASP A 487 19.74 13.65 -9.58
CA ASP A 487 19.04 14.91 -9.86
C ASP A 487 17.51 14.71 -10.04
N TYR A 488 17.06 13.44 -10.12
CA TYR A 488 15.65 13.05 -10.25
C TYR A 488 15.15 12.38 -8.96
N ASP A 489 13.90 12.67 -8.58
CA ASP A 489 13.23 12.03 -7.44
C ASP A 489 12.81 10.58 -7.77
N SER A 490 12.55 10.29 -9.05
CA SER A 490 12.06 8.98 -9.49
C SER A 490 12.41 8.66 -10.95
N ILE A 491 12.32 7.39 -11.30
CA ILE A 491 12.47 6.88 -12.66
C ILE A 491 11.22 6.10 -13.08
N ILE A 492 10.80 6.27 -14.33
CA ILE A 492 9.82 5.42 -14.99
C ILE A 492 10.49 4.75 -16.19
N ALA A 493 10.57 3.41 -16.19
CA ALA A 493 11.12 2.65 -17.30
C ALA A 493 10.02 1.95 -18.09
N VAL A 494 9.81 2.35 -19.34
CA VAL A 494 8.84 1.72 -20.24
C VAL A 494 9.55 0.87 -21.30
N ARG A 495 8.88 -0.21 -21.71
CA ARG A 495 9.44 -1.19 -22.65
C ARG A 495 8.49 -1.54 -23.80
N PRO A 496 9.01 -2.02 -24.94
CA PRO A 496 8.19 -2.47 -26.06
C PRO A 496 7.19 -3.55 -25.66
N SER A 497 6.04 -3.58 -26.33
CA SER A 497 5.00 -4.58 -26.13
C SER A 497 4.42 -4.99 -27.49
N PRO A 498 4.07 -6.27 -27.70
CA PRO A 498 3.33 -6.68 -28.88
C PRO A 498 2.06 -5.84 -29.09
N GLY A 499 1.77 -5.50 -30.35
CA GLY A 499 0.56 -4.76 -30.72
C GLY A 499 0.59 -3.26 -30.40
N TYR A 500 1.75 -2.70 -30.04
CA TYR A 500 1.90 -1.26 -29.89
C TYR A 500 1.65 -0.52 -31.22
N ASP A 501 0.85 0.54 -31.15
CA ASP A 501 0.52 1.42 -32.26
C ASP A 501 0.38 2.86 -31.74
N ALA A 502 1.25 3.74 -32.24
CA ALA A 502 1.30 5.15 -31.84
C ALA A 502 0.11 5.98 -32.37
N SER A 503 -0.56 5.50 -33.43
CA SER A 503 -1.71 6.17 -34.06
C SER A 503 -3.01 5.93 -33.30
N LYS A 504 -3.11 4.78 -32.60
CA LYS A 504 -4.31 4.44 -31.83
C LYS A 504 -4.30 5.18 -30.48
N PRO A 505 -5.40 5.81 -30.08
CA PRO A 505 -5.50 6.39 -28.74
C PRO A 505 -5.47 5.30 -27.67
N ASP A 506 -4.95 5.62 -26.49
CA ASP A 506 -5.11 4.75 -25.33
C ASP A 506 -6.57 4.66 -24.93
N GLN A 507 -6.99 3.45 -24.51
CA GLN A 507 -8.35 3.23 -24.00
C GLN A 507 -8.46 3.82 -22.60
N LEU A 508 -9.10 4.99 -22.45
CA LEU A 508 -9.35 5.55 -21.12
C LEU A 508 -10.30 4.62 -20.37
N GLY A 509 -9.89 4.22 -19.17
CA GLY A 509 -10.64 3.32 -18.30
C GLY A 509 -10.43 1.82 -18.55
N ASP A 510 -9.66 1.41 -19.57
CA ASP A 510 -9.24 0.00 -19.62
C ASP A 510 -8.32 -0.26 -18.41
N VAL A 511 -8.84 -1.01 -17.44
CA VAL A 511 -8.20 -1.28 -16.16
C VAL A 511 -7.39 -2.57 -16.27
N GLY A 512 -6.11 -2.47 -15.93
CA GLY A 512 -5.21 -3.62 -15.85
C GLY A 512 -4.13 -3.61 -16.91
N GLY A 513 -2.90 -3.74 -16.43
CA GLY A 513 -1.68 -3.94 -17.20
C GLY A 513 -0.59 -4.33 -16.21
N GLY A 514 0.37 -5.14 -16.65
CA GLY A 514 1.48 -5.53 -15.79
C GLY A 514 2.43 -4.35 -15.60
N GLY A 515 2.43 -3.78 -14.41
CA GLY A 515 3.44 -2.85 -13.93
C GLY A 515 3.96 -3.31 -12.58
N LEU A 516 5.16 -2.86 -12.26
CA LEU A 516 5.83 -3.17 -11.01
C LEU A 516 6.50 -1.90 -10.51
N THR A 517 6.44 -1.71 -9.21
CA THR A 517 6.94 -0.51 -8.55
C THR A 517 7.68 -0.87 -7.28
N THR A 518 8.80 -0.17 -7.05
CA THR A 518 9.53 -0.10 -5.78
C THR A 518 9.78 1.38 -5.45
N PHE A 519 10.52 1.66 -4.38
CA PHE A 519 10.87 3.01 -3.98
C PHE A 519 11.55 3.81 -5.11
N GLY A 520 10.90 4.90 -5.54
CA GLY A 520 11.40 5.81 -6.58
C GLY A 520 11.53 5.21 -7.99
N TYR A 521 10.87 4.07 -8.26
CA TYR A 521 11.00 3.40 -9.55
C TYR A 521 9.74 2.61 -9.93
N SER A 522 9.26 2.81 -11.16
CA SER A 522 8.21 1.99 -11.78
C SER A 522 8.63 1.50 -13.15
N THR A 523 8.14 0.33 -13.53
CA THR A 523 8.31 -0.19 -14.89
C THR A 523 7.06 -0.89 -15.42
N PHE A 524 6.77 -0.68 -16.70
CA PHE A 524 5.60 -1.25 -17.37
C PHE A 524 5.72 -1.29 -18.91
N ALA A 525 4.82 -2.04 -19.53
CA ALA A 525 4.68 -2.14 -20.98
C ALA A 525 4.16 -0.83 -21.61
N ILE A 526 4.58 -0.49 -22.84
CA ILE A 526 3.93 0.59 -23.60
C ILE A 526 2.55 0.20 -24.21
N SER A 527 1.80 -0.71 -23.60
CA SER A 527 0.69 -1.47 -24.19
C SER A 527 -0.67 -0.74 -24.35
N GLY A 528 -0.69 0.53 -24.79
CA GLY A 528 -1.94 1.22 -25.12
C GLY A 528 -2.81 1.68 -23.93
N LYS A 529 -2.22 1.72 -22.71
CA LYS A 529 -2.85 2.16 -21.45
C LYS A 529 -1.89 3.01 -20.60
N LEU A 530 -1.01 3.76 -21.26
CA LEU A 530 0.11 4.49 -20.68
C LEU A 530 -0.31 5.52 -19.62
N ALA A 531 -1.31 6.35 -19.91
CA ALA A 531 -1.79 7.36 -18.96
C ALA A 531 -2.30 6.68 -17.67
N TRP A 532 -3.10 5.63 -17.83
CA TRP A 532 -3.62 4.83 -16.71
C TRP A 532 -2.51 4.12 -15.94
N LEU A 533 -1.59 3.45 -16.63
CA LEU A 533 -0.45 2.75 -16.01
C LEU A 533 0.42 3.74 -15.25
N LEU A 534 0.67 4.93 -15.79
CA LEU A 534 1.38 5.97 -15.08
C LEU A 534 0.63 6.40 -13.80
N CYS A 535 -0.66 6.67 -13.89
CA CYS A 535 -1.45 7.02 -12.70
C CYS A 535 -1.48 5.88 -11.67
N HIS A 536 -1.60 4.62 -12.11
CA HIS A 536 -1.57 3.44 -11.26
C HIS A 536 -0.19 3.29 -10.59
N GLU A 537 0.84 3.06 -11.39
CA GLU A 537 2.17 2.68 -10.91
C GLU A 537 2.84 3.82 -10.13
N TYR A 538 2.64 5.06 -10.54
CA TYR A 538 3.18 6.19 -9.81
C TYR A 538 2.46 6.43 -8.48
N SER A 539 1.20 6.00 -8.32
CA SER A 539 0.53 6.05 -7.01
C SER A 539 1.14 5.07 -6.01
N HIS A 540 1.71 3.95 -6.48
CA HIS A 540 2.57 3.11 -5.62
C HIS A 540 3.83 3.89 -5.21
N GLN A 541 4.48 4.61 -6.12
CA GLN A 541 5.65 5.45 -5.76
C GLN A 541 5.28 6.55 -4.76
N LEU A 542 4.12 7.18 -4.89
CA LEU A 542 3.64 8.16 -3.90
C LEU A 542 3.45 7.51 -2.52
N ASP A 543 2.83 6.33 -2.45
CA ASP A 543 2.73 5.56 -1.20
C ASP A 543 4.10 5.33 -0.56
N PHE A 544 5.08 4.91 -1.37
CA PHE A 544 6.47 4.76 -0.95
C PHE A 544 7.09 6.05 -0.43
N PHE A 545 6.90 7.16 -1.13
CA PHE A 545 7.44 8.45 -0.70
C PHE A 545 6.82 8.93 0.61
N PHE A 546 5.52 8.72 0.83
CA PHE A 546 4.88 9.05 2.10
C PHE A 546 5.33 8.14 3.24
N ASP A 547 5.45 6.84 3.00
CA ASP A 547 5.96 5.87 3.99
C ASP A 547 7.42 6.20 4.38
N ARG A 548 8.28 6.46 3.40
CA ARG A 548 9.69 6.88 3.64
C ARG A 548 9.78 8.29 4.22
N SER A 549 8.71 9.10 4.10
CA SER A 549 8.60 10.38 4.81
C SER A 549 8.15 10.22 6.26
N GLY A 550 7.76 9.01 6.67
CA GLY A 550 7.23 8.74 8.00
C GLY A 550 5.87 9.38 8.24
N VAL A 551 5.09 9.67 7.21
CA VAL A 551 3.75 10.27 7.37
C VAL A 551 2.71 9.16 7.34
N GLN A 552 1.50 9.40 7.87
CA GLN A 552 0.39 8.47 7.71
C GLN A 552 0.30 8.00 6.24
N LYS A 553 0.25 6.68 6.07
CA LYS A 553 0.33 6.01 4.78
C LYS A 553 -0.68 6.61 3.79
N PHE A 554 -0.19 7.13 2.66
CA PHE A 554 -1.03 7.53 1.53
C PHE A 554 -1.93 6.35 1.17
N TRP A 555 -3.19 6.61 0.85
CA TRP A 555 -4.10 5.50 0.60
C TRP A 555 -3.62 4.76 -0.63
N LEU A 556 -3.26 3.48 -0.44
CA LEU A 556 -2.82 2.64 -1.54
C LEU A 556 -3.93 2.62 -2.60
N ASN A 557 -3.51 2.72 -3.85
CA ASN A 557 -4.39 2.67 -5.03
C ASN A 557 -5.22 1.37 -5.14
N HIS A 558 -4.88 0.34 -4.35
CA HIS A 558 -5.71 -0.83 -4.04
C HIS A 558 -6.49 -0.61 -2.73
N PRO A 559 -7.67 0.05 -2.76
CA PRO A 559 -8.38 0.45 -1.56
C PRO A 559 -8.94 -0.77 -0.84
N ASP A 560 -8.61 -0.87 0.44
CA ASP A 560 -9.29 -1.79 1.35
C ASP A 560 -10.56 -1.10 1.87
N PRO A 561 -11.77 -1.56 1.52
CA PRO A 561 -13.02 -0.94 1.94
C PRO A 561 -13.26 -0.99 3.45
N THR A 562 -12.53 -1.83 4.18
CA THR A 562 -12.58 -1.88 5.65
C THR A 562 -11.78 -0.75 6.31
N ILE A 563 -10.89 -0.11 5.55
CA ILE A 563 -9.94 0.91 6.04
C ILE A 563 -10.25 2.27 5.44
N HIS A 564 -10.59 2.28 4.15
CA HIS A 564 -11.13 3.42 3.45
C HIS A 564 -12.60 3.08 3.22
N PRO A 565 -13.56 3.61 4.00
CA PRO A 565 -14.98 3.44 3.71
C PRO A 565 -15.42 4.46 2.66
N GLY A 566 -16.08 4.00 1.60
CA GLY A 566 -16.47 4.88 0.50
C GLY A 566 -16.75 4.13 -0.80
N ARG A 567 -16.92 4.93 -1.85
CA ARG A 567 -17.46 4.53 -3.13
C ARG A 567 -16.57 5.06 -4.25
N TYR A 568 -15.79 4.18 -4.87
CA TYR A 568 -14.58 4.60 -5.61
C TYR A 568 -14.61 4.31 -7.10
N GLY A 569 -15.40 3.33 -7.53
CA GLY A 569 -15.46 2.90 -8.93
C GLY A 569 -14.15 2.25 -9.41
N GLN A 570 -13.81 2.47 -10.68
CA GLN A 570 -12.60 1.91 -11.28
C GLN A 570 -11.31 2.54 -10.74
N HIS A 571 -10.18 1.87 -10.97
CA HIS A 571 -8.89 2.27 -10.39
C HIS A 571 -8.46 3.71 -10.73
N TRP A 572 -8.79 4.22 -11.91
CA TRP A 572 -8.55 5.65 -12.24
C TRP A 572 -9.32 6.59 -11.29
N ASP A 573 -10.57 6.25 -10.99
CA ASP A 573 -11.46 7.02 -10.13
C ASP A 573 -11.14 6.85 -8.65
N VAL A 574 -10.67 5.66 -8.28
CA VAL A 574 -10.08 5.38 -6.97
C VAL A 574 -8.89 6.31 -6.71
N ASN A 575 -7.93 6.40 -7.64
CA ASN A 575 -6.78 7.29 -7.46
C ASN A 575 -7.21 8.77 -7.41
N ALA A 576 -8.19 9.17 -8.21
CA ALA A 576 -8.72 10.54 -8.19
C ALA A 576 -9.40 10.81 -6.84
N PHE A 577 -10.21 9.87 -6.36
CA PHE A 577 -10.87 9.93 -5.07
C PHE A 577 -9.86 10.08 -3.94
N ILE A 578 -8.80 9.25 -3.92
CA ILE A 578 -7.71 9.33 -2.95
C ILE A 578 -7.09 10.73 -2.96
N CYS A 579 -6.64 11.20 -4.13
CA CYS A 579 -6.00 12.51 -4.28
C CYS A 579 -6.90 13.67 -3.83
N ARG A 580 -8.21 13.60 -4.13
CA ARG A 580 -9.19 14.63 -3.79
C ARG A 580 -9.63 14.59 -2.33
N LYS A 581 -9.54 13.44 -1.66
CA LYS A 581 -9.83 13.30 -0.23
C LYS A 581 -8.61 13.59 0.64
N TRP A 582 -7.42 13.49 0.07
CA TRP A 582 -6.19 13.87 0.73
C TRP A 582 -6.20 15.36 1.09
N ASN A 583 -5.80 15.68 2.32
CA ASN A 583 -5.68 17.07 2.74
C ASN A 583 -4.59 17.74 1.91
N PRO A 584 -4.86 18.89 1.25
CA PRO A 584 -3.91 19.53 0.35
C PRO A 584 -2.59 19.92 1.04
N ASN A 585 -2.60 20.18 2.34
CA ASN A 585 -1.38 20.52 3.07
C ASN A 585 -0.50 19.29 3.38
N ASP A 586 -1.09 18.09 3.39
CA ASP A 586 -0.37 16.87 3.73
C ASP A 586 0.60 16.45 2.62
N TRP A 587 0.39 16.89 1.37
CA TRP A 587 1.36 16.72 0.28
C TRP A 587 2.76 17.25 0.65
N PHE A 588 2.82 18.31 1.44
CA PHE A 588 4.08 18.94 1.82
C PHE A 588 4.76 18.29 3.01
N GLN A 589 4.14 17.27 3.64
CA GLN A 589 4.84 16.44 4.63
C GLN A 589 5.81 15.45 3.96
N MET A 590 5.64 15.21 2.65
CA MET A 590 6.53 14.36 1.86
C MET A 590 7.93 14.98 1.78
N ARG A 591 8.96 14.23 2.18
CA ARG A 591 10.37 14.64 2.23
C ARG A 591 11.03 14.73 0.84
N PHE A 592 10.39 14.15 -0.16
CA PHE A 592 10.84 14.11 -1.56
C PHE A 592 10.26 15.27 -2.37
N GLY A 593 10.90 15.61 -3.49
CA GLY A 593 10.47 16.67 -4.37
C GLY A 593 10.79 18.08 -3.88
N LYS A 594 10.78 19.02 -4.82
CA LYS A 594 11.06 20.44 -4.63
C LYS A 594 9.77 21.19 -4.44
N VAL A 595 9.72 22.08 -3.44
CA VAL A 595 8.57 22.95 -3.20
C VAL A 595 8.90 24.37 -3.62
N TRP A 596 7.95 25.04 -4.27
CA TRP A 596 8.09 26.41 -4.74
C TRP A 596 6.74 27.12 -4.79
N GLU A 597 6.76 28.44 -4.94
CA GLU A 597 5.57 29.30 -4.95
C GLU A 597 5.08 29.61 -6.36
N VAL A 598 3.75 29.66 -6.52
CA VAL A 598 3.03 30.16 -7.70
C VAL A 598 2.05 31.26 -7.30
N ASP A 599 1.70 32.14 -8.23
CA ASP A 599 0.67 33.16 -8.02
C ASP A 599 -0.72 32.52 -7.85
N ASP A 600 -1.44 32.95 -6.81
CA ASP A 600 -2.85 32.66 -6.49
C ASP A 600 -3.42 33.93 -5.84
N VAL A 601 -3.57 34.98 -6.65
CA VAL A 601 -3.89 36.34 -6.16
C VAL A 601 -5.27 36.42 -5.51
N ASN A 602 -6.20 35.55 -5.92
CA ASN A 602 -7.56 35.52 -5.40
C ASN A 602 -7.75 34.51 -4.26
N GLY A 603 -6.75 33.66 -3.98
CA GLY A 603 -6.72 32.72 -2.87
C GLY A 603 -7.68 31.55 -3.03
N ASN A 604 -8.04 31.19 -4.26
CA ASN A 604 -8.97 30.08 -4.52
C ASN A 604 -8.27 28.72 -4.60
N GLY A 605 -6.94 28.68 -4.53
CA GLY A 605 -6.14 27.46 -4.55
C GLY A 605 -5.85 26.91 -5.94
N ILE A 606 -6.09 27.68 -7.00
CA ILE A 606 -5.74 27.41 -8.40
C ILE A 606 -4.65 28.41 -8.80
N PRO A 607 -3.57 28.00 -9.48
CA PRO A 607 -2.57 28.93 -9.99
C PRO A 607 -3.19 29.93 -10.99
N ASP A 608 -2.70 31.17 -10.99
CA ASP A 608 -3.24 32.24 -11.85
C ASP A 608 -2.90 32.03 -13.34
N ASN A 609 -1.60 32.10 -13.67
CA ASN A 609 -1.02 31.79 -14.99
C ASN A 609 0.45 31.41 -14.79
N ASP A 610 0.76 30.12 -14.87
CA ASP A 610 2.15 29.65 -14.77
C ASP A 610 2.48 28.68 -15.92
N PRO A 611 3.42 29.03 -16.82
CA PRO A 611 3.76 28.21 -17.97
C PRO A 611 4.42 26.88 -17.58
N ARG A 612 4.93 26.75 -16.35
CA ARG A 612 5.56 25.51 -15.86
C ARG A 612 4.53 24.46 -15.44
N LEU A 613 3.28 24.83 -15.23
CA LEU A 613 2.21 23.94 -14.77
C LEU A 613 1.31 23.52 -15.93
N PRO A 614 0.65 22.35 -15.83
CA PRO A 614 -0.23 21.86 -16.91
C PRO A 614 -1.59 22.56 -16.95
N LEU A 615 -2.00 23.22 -15.87
CA LEU A 615 -3.33 23.87 -15.75
C LEU A 615 -3.24 25.09 -14.83
N ASP A 616 -4.04 26.12 -15.08
CA ASP A 616 -4.17 27.33 -14.28
C ASP A 616 -5.50 28.04 -14.59
N GLU A 617 -5.80 29.16 -13.92
CA GLU A 617 -7.02 29.92 -14.15
C GLU A 617 -7.15 30.41 -15.59
N GLU A 618 -6.06 30.89 -16.20
CA GLU A 618 -6.07 31.40 -17.57
C GLU A 618 -6.44 30.32 -18.60
N ARG A 619 -5.82 29.13 -18.49
CA ARG A 619 -6.15 27.96 -19.32
C ARG A 619 -7.55 27.42 -19.05
N LEU A 620 -8.09 27.64 -17.86
CA LEU A 620 -9.48 27.36 -17.50
C LEU A 620 -10.47 28.46 -17.95
N GLY A 621 -10.00 29.46 -18.68
CA GLY A 621 -10.83 30.54 -19.22
C GLY A 621 -11.24 31.58 -18.18
N ARG A 622 -10.42 31.76 -17.14
CA ARG A 622 -10.65 32.71 -16.04
C ARG A 622 -9.49 33.70 -15.92
N ILE A 623 -9.80 34.88 -15.42
CA ILE A 623 -8.80 35.91 -15.14
C ILE A 623 -8.75 36.09 -13.63
N ALA A 624 -7.62 35.73 -13.02
CA ALA A 624 -7.43 35.87 -11.59
C ALA A 624 -7.33 37.35 -11.17
N ARG A 625 -8.10 37.74 -10.15
CA ARG A 625 -8.10 39.11 -9.60
C ARG A 625 -8.37 39.09 -8.10
N PRO A 626 -7.76 39.99 -7.30
CA PRO A 626 -8.06 40.09 -5.88
C PRO A 626 -9.58 40.10 -5.60
N GLY A 627 -10.06 39.14 -4.82
CA GLY A 627 -11.45 39.06 -4.37
C GLY A 627 -12.47 38.49 -5.38
N ASN A 628 -12.06 38.00 -6.56
CA ASN A 628 -12.99 37.39 -7.53
C ASN A 628 -13.19 35.87 -7.37
N ALA A 629 -12.57 35.27 -6.35
CA ALA A 629 -12.72 33.87 -6.00
C ALA A 629 -14.16 33.54 -5.56
N ARG A 630 -14.70 32.44 -6.07
CA ARG A 630 -15.94 31.82 -5.57
C ARG A 630 -15.59 30.59 -4.75
N SER A 631 -16.43 30.31 -3.75
CA SER A 631 -16.24 29.20 -2.82
C SER A 631 -16.26 27.80 -3.47
N ASP A 632 -16.74 27.68 -4.71
CA ASP A 632 -16.83 26.41 -5.44
C ASP A 632 -15.90 26.32 -6.66
N ASP A 633 -15.00 27.29 -6.84
CA ASP A 633 -14.08 27.32 -7.99
C ASP A 633 -13.11 26.15 -7.98
N LEU A 634 -12.34 25.95 -6.91
CA LEU A 634 -11.44 24.80 -6.79
C LEU A 634 -12.17 23.48 -7.04
N ARG A 635 -13.36 23.33 -6.45
CA ARG A 635 -14.19 22.12 -6.64
C ARG A 635 -14.57 21.92 -8.10
N LYS A 636 -14.96 22.98 -8.81
CA LYS A 636 -15.31 22.93 -10.24
C LYS A 636 -14.11 22.65 -11.12
N ALA A 637 -12.95 23.24 -10.82
CA ALA A 637 -11.71 23.03 -11.57
C ALA A 637 -11.21 21.59 -11.42
N MET A 638 -11.18 21.08 -10.19
CA MET A 638 -10.88 19.67 -9.90
C MET A 638 -11.90 18.73 -10.55
N ALA A 639 -13.16 19.16 -10.62
CA ALA A 639 -14.22 18.46 -11.31
C ALA A 639 -14.28 18.72 -12.83
N GLY A 640 -13.30 19.40 -13.43
CA GLY A 640 -13.27 19.65 -14.88
C GLY A 640 -14.48 20.40 -15.45
N LEU A 641 -15.19 21.20 -14.65
CA LEU A 641 -16.40 21.93 -15.05
C LEU A 641 -16.11 23.29 -15.71
N PHE A 642 -14.87 23.78 -15.61
CA PHE A 642 -14.37 24.93 -16.37
C PHE A 642 -13.69 24.37 -17.61
N PHE A 643 -14.39 24.33 -18.75
CA PHE A 643 -13.85 23.68 -19.93
C PHE A 643 -12.93 24.61 -20.72
N GLY A 644 -11.74 24.08 -21.01
CA GLY A 644 -10.74 24.64 -21.92
C GLY A 644 -9.64 23.63 -22.30
N TYR A 645 -9.96 22.36 -22.59
CA TYR A 645 -9.35 21.52 -23.66
C TYR A 645 -9.74 20.02 -23.53
N ARG A 646 -9.88 19.38 -24.69
CA ARG A 646 -10.23 17.98 -24.92
C ARG A 646 -8.98 17.19 -25.35
N LEU A 647 -8.80 15.98 -24.82
CA LEU A 647 -7.64 15.12 -25.05
C LEU A 647 -7.64 14.38 -26.42
N ASP A 648 -8.59 14.67 -27.32
CA ASP A 648 -8.84 13.89 -28.53
C ASP A 648 -8.96 14.67 -29.86
N THR A 649 -9.01 16.01 -29.89
CA THR A 649 -9.34 16.75 -31.14
C THR A 649 -8.46 17.92 -31.58
N GLY A 650 -7.47 18.40 -30.82
CA GLY A 650 -6.45 19.32 -31.35
C GLY A 650 -6.96 20.62 -32.03
N LEU A 651 -7.89 21.37 -31.43
CA LEU A 651 -8.21 22.75 -31.85
C LEU A 651 -8.42 23.71 -30.66
N PRO A 652 -7.98 24.98 -30.75
CA PRO A 652 -8.13 26.00 -29.72
C PRO A 652 -9.33 26.92 -29.99
N ASP A 653 -10.33 26.90 -29.10
CA ASP A 653 -11.49 27.78 -29.24
C ASP A 653 -11.97 28.25 -27.87
N GLY A 654 -11.55 29.46 -27.49
CA GLY A 654 -12.07 30.17 -26.34
C GLY A 654 -13.53 30.56 -26.53
N ILE A 655 -14.46 29.66 -26.23
CA ILE A 655 -15.86 29.97 -25.93
C ILE A 655 -16.45 28.76 -25.21
N GLY A 656 -16.86 28.94 -23.96
CA GLY A 656 -17.56 27.92 -23.19
C GLY A 656 -18.75 27.36 -23.98
N TYR A 657 -18.78 26.05 -24.17
CA TYR A 657 -19.78 25.37 -24.99
C TYR A 657 -21.21 25.61 -24.45
N ARG A 658 -22.03 26.33 -25.23
CA ARG A 658 -23.48 26.18 -25.28
C ARG A 658 -23.81 25.28 -26.47
N GLU A 659 -23.93 23.97 -26.25
CA GLU A 659 -24.80 23.14 -27.09
C GLU A 659 -25.91 22.57 -26.22
N GLU A 660 -27.16 22.76 -26.67
CA GLU A 660 -28.29 21.96 -26.22
C GLU A 660 -28.02 20.50 -26.61
N GLY A 661 -27.51 19.70 -25.67
CA GLY A 661 -27.37 18.25 -25.85
C GLY A 661 -26.02 17.63 -25.48
N ALA A 662 -24.99 18.39 -25.13
CA ALA A 662 -23.70 17.82 -24.73
C ALA A 662 -23.68 17.40 -23.24
N THR A 663 -23.75 16.09 -22.96
CA THR A 663 -23.59 15.53 -21.61
C THR A 663 -22.14 15.11 -21.34
N TRP A 664 -21.23 16.09 -21.23
CA TRP A 664 -19.89 15.86 -20.64
C TRP A 664 -19.80 16.54 -19.28
N ARG A 665 -20.68 16.14 -18.37
CA ARG A 665 -20.51 16.44 -16.95
C ARG A 665 -19.64 15.32 -16.38
N LEU A 666 -18.61 15.63 -15.60
CA LEU A 666 -18.26 14.69 -14.53
C LEU A 666 -19.57 14.46 -13.77
N PRO A 667 -20.12 13.25 -13.71
CA PRO A 667 -21.32 13.05 -12.94
C PRO A 667 -20.93 13.33 -11.48
N ARG A 668 -21.51 14.39 -10.90
CA ARG A 668 -22.04 14.25 -9.53
C ARG A 668 -22.71 12.90 -9.51
N GLU A 669 -22.33 11.98 -8.63
CA GLU A 669 -23.05 10.73 -8.26
C GLU A 669 -24.42 10.58 -8.95
N ALA A 670 -24.42 10.37 -10.27
CA ALA A 670 -25.64 10.53 -11.04
C ALA A 670 -26.25 9.17 -10.98
N VAL A 671 -27.07 8.96 -9.96
CA VAL A 671 -27.74 7.69 -9.76
C VAL A 671 -28.73 7.51 -10.90
N LEU A 672 -28.37 6.67 -11.87
CA LEU A 672 -29.27 6.26 -12.94
C LEU A 672 -30.17 5.14 -12.43
N LEU A 673 -31.49 5.41 -12.46
CA LEU A 673 -32.50 4.45 -12.07
C LEU A 673 -32.85 3.55 -13.25
N ILE A 674 -32.43 2.29 -13.21
CA ILE A 674 -32.78 1.31 -14.25
C ILE A 674 -34.17 0.75 -13.95
N PRO A 675 -35.13 0.88 -14.88
CA PRO A 675 -36.48 0.39 -14.68
C PRO A 675 -36.58 -1.13 -14.83
N TYR A 676 -37.50 -1.71 -14.07
CA TYR A 676 -37.87 -3.12 -14.22
C TYR A 676 -38.60 -3.32 -15.58
N GLY A 677 -38.13 -4.24 -16.41
CA GLY A 677 -38.65 -4.46 -17.76
C GLY A 677 -37.82 -5.42 -18.62
N ASN A 678 -38.10 -5.45 -19.93
CA ASN A 678 -37.40 -6.27 -20.92
C ASN A 678 -37.04 -5.46 -22.17
N LEU A 679 -35.81 -5.61 -22.67
CA LEU A 679 -35.36 -5.09 -23.97
C LEU A 679 -35.82 -6.01 -25.15
N ARG A 680 -37.11 -6.36 -25.18
CA ARG A 680 -37.73 -7.19 -26.25
C ARG A 680 -38.75 -6.42 -27.12
N ASN A 681 -39.26 -5.28 -26.64
CA ASN A 681 -40.20 -4.42 -27.38
C ASN A 681 -39.47 -3.49 -28.38
N SER A 682 -40.17 -2.61 -29.10
CA SER A 682 -39.53 -1.61 -29.98
C SER A 682 -38.51 -0.74 -29.19
N PRO A 683 -37.31 -0.45 -29.74
CA PRO A 683 -36.26 0.35 -29.10
C PRO A 683 -36.72 1.73 -28.60
N GLU A 684 -37.75 2.29 -29.23
CA GLU A 684 -38.32 3.60 -28.87
C GLU A 684 -38.97 3.63 -27.48
N SER A 685 -39.29 2.44 -26.93
CA SER A 685 -39.88 2.28 -25.60
C SER A 685 -38.85 1.98 -24.51
N TRP A 686 -37.58 1.81 -24.87
CA TRP A 686 -36.54 1.40 -23.92
C TRP A 686 -35.99 2.59 -23.13
N PHE A 687 -35.58 2.32 -21.90
CA PHE A 687 -34.86 3.30 -21.11
C PHE A 687 -33.46 3.50 -21.70
N ARG A 688 -33.26 4.66 -22.30
CA ARG A 688 -31.96 5.10 -22.81
C ARG A 688 -31.04 5.38 -21.62
N TYR A 689 -30.08 4.50 -21.43
CA TYR A 689 -29.10 4.53 -20.35
C TYR A 689 -28.01 5.57 -20.63
N ALA A 690 -27.47 5.60 -21.84
CA ALA A 690 -26.39 6.51 -22.22
C ALA A 690 -26.34 6.74 -23.74
N GLN A 691 -25.54 7.72 -24.15
CA GLN A 691 -25.10 7.89 -25.53
C GLN A 691 -23.58 8.04 -25.52
N ALA A 692 -22.89 7.19 -26.27
CA ALA A 692 -21.44 7.24 -26.41
C ALA A 692 -21.11 7.72 -27.83
N ARG A 693 -20.52 8.91 -27.96
CA ARG A 693 -20.27 9.53 -29.28
C ARG A 693 -18.92 10.24 -29.32
N ASN A 694 -18.11 9.92 -30.31
CA ASN A 694 -16.97 10.73 -30.73
C ASN A 694 -16.89 10.76 -32.26
N ARG A 695 -15.80 11.31 -32.82
CA ARG A 695 -15.62 11.41 -34.28
C ARG A 695 -15.46 10.05 -34.99
N PHE A 696 -15.23 8.98 -34.26
CA PHE A 696 -14.92 7.65 -34.80
C PHE A 696 -16.05 6.64 -34.58
N LEU A 697 -16.82 6.76 -33.49
CA LEU A 697 -17.83 5.81 -33.05
C LEU A 697 -19.05 6.55 -32.48
N SER A 698 -20.24 6.02 -32.74
CA SER A 698 -21.49 6.50 -32.16
C SER A 698 -22.42 5.34 -31.81
N ALA A 699 -22.85 5.27 -30.54
CA ALA A 699 -23.78 4.27 -30.05
C ALA A 699 -24.82 4.88 -29.08
N ASP A 700 -26.06 4.41 -29.19
CA ASP A 700 -27.08 4.60 -28.15
C ASP A 700 -27.13 3.34 -27.29
N ILE A 701 -27.14 3.53 -25.96
CA ILE A 701 -27.08 2.44 -25.00
C ILE A 701 -28.38 2.45 -24.18
N PHE A 702 -28.99 1.28 -24.07
CA PHE A 702 -30.24 1.03 -23.37
C PHE A 702 -30.00 0.07 -22.23
N ALA A 703 -30.77 0.20 -21.14
CA ALA A 703 -30.68 -0.72 -20.02
C ALA A 703 -32.07 -1.04 -19.45
N ALA A 704 -32.25 -2.30 -19.05
CA ALA A 704 -33.42 -2.76 -18.31
C ALA A 704 -32.99 -3.89 -17.35
N TRP A 705 -33.83 -4.21 -16.37
CA TRP A 705 -33.58 -5.35 -15.49
C TRP A 705 -34.87 -6.13 -15.22
N ASN A 706 -34.75 -7.43 -15.00
CA ASN A 706 -35.86 -8.28 -14.56
C ASN A 706 -35.37 -9.29 -13.51
N GLU A 707 -36.21 -10.29 -13.18
CA GLU A 707 -35.84 -11.29 -12.16
C GLU A 707 -34.72 -12.25 -12.59
N GLN A 708 -34.51 -12.41 -13.90
CA GLN A 708 -33.56 -13.35 -14.52
C GLN A 708 -32.22 -12.69 -14.88
N GLU A 709 -32.23 -11.47 -15.43
CA GLU A 709 -31.04 -10.82 -15.99
C GLU A 709 -31.07 -9.27 -15.92
N LEU A 710 -29.86 -8.68 -15.89
CA LEU A 710 -29.60 -7.28 -16.22
C LEU A 710 -29.28 -7.19 -17.71
N GLN A 711 -29.97 -6.33 -18.44
CA GLN A 711 -29.91 -6.27 -19.90
C GLN A 711 -29.31 -4.94 -20.36
N PHE A 712 -28.35 -5.01 -21.29
CA PHE A 712 -27.82 -3.86 -22.02
C PHE A 712 -28.09 -4.02 -23.52
N GLY A 713 -28.63 -2.98 -24.15
CA GLY A 713 -28.79 -2.88 -25.59
C GLY A 713 -27.83 -1.84 -26.15
N ILE A 714 -26.97 -2.22 -27.09
CA ILE A 714 -26.01 -1.32 -27.74
C ILE A 714 -26.38 -1.18 -29.21
N ALA A 715 -26.85 0.00 -29.62
CA ALA A 715 -27.25 0.29 -30.99
C ALA A 715 -26.25 1.22 -31.68
N CYS A 716 -25.57 0.73 -32.72
CA CYS A 716 -24.49 1.44 -33.41
C CYS A 716 -24.52 1.21 -34.94
N HIS A 717 -23.88 2.10 -35.70
CA HIS A 717 -23.84 2.02 -37.18
C HIS A 717 -22.70 1.13 -37.70
N GLU A 718 -21.72 0.82 -36.86
CA GLU A 718 -20.57 -0.02 -37.20
C GLU A 718 -20.40 -1.14 -36.19
N ALA A 719 -19.75 -2.22 -36.60
CA ALA A 719 -19.42 -3.31 -35.69
C ALA A 719 -18.36 -2.87 -34.68
N CYS A 720 -18.69 -2.93 -33.39
CA CYS A 720 -17.77 -2.59 -32.32
C CYS A 720 -17.70 -3.71 -31.28
N ASP A 721 -16.50 -3.94 -30.75
CA ASP A 721 -16.37 -4.74 -29.52
C ASP A 721 -16.93 -3.92 -28.35
N VAL A 722 -17.53 -4.59 -27.37
CA VAL A 722 -18.11 -3.94 -26.20
C VAL A 722 -17.52 -4.53 -24.93
N GLU A 723 -17.14 -3.66 -24.00
CA GLU A 723 -16.70 -4.03 -22.65
C GLU A 723 -17.60 -3.36 -21.63
N ILE A 724 -18.20 -4.16 -20.74
CA ILE A 724 -19.06 -3.71 -19.64
C ILE A 724 -18.39 -4.12 -18.34
N ASP A 725 -18.08 -3.13 -17.53
CA ASP A 725 -17.45 -3.26 -16.24
C ASP A 725 -18.47 -2.91 -15.14
N ILE A 726 -18.69 -3.81 -14.20
CA ILE A 726 -19.63 -3.63 -13.08
C ILE A 726 -18.88 -3.89 -11.77
N ASP A 727 -18.86 -2.91 -10.88
CA ASP A 727 -18.44 -3.07 -9.46
C ASP A 727 -19.71 -2.95 -8.62
N ALA A 728 -20.21 -4.08 -8.13
CA ALA A 728 -21.57 -4.16 -7.61
C ALA A 728 -21.72 -3.49 -6.23
N ASP A 729 -20.67 -3.54 -5.42
CA ASP A 729 -20.56 -2.88 -4.11
C ASP A 729 -19.93 -1.48 -4.22
N ASN A 730 -19.45 -1.12 -5.41
CA ASN A 730 -18.80 0.13 -5.77
C ASN A 730 -17.60 0.45 -4.87
N ASN A 731 -16.82 -0.57 -4.52
CA ASN A 731 -15.78 -0.54 -3.49
C ASN A 731 -14.35 -0.66 -4.05
N GLY A 732 -14.20 -0.71 -5.37
CA GLY A 732 -12.92 -0.78 -6.07
C GLY A 732 -12.76 -2.08 -6.86
N TRP A 733 -12.21 -1.95 -8.08
CA TRP A 733 -12.08 -3.02 -9.06
C TRP A 733 -11.26 -4.27 -8.62
N PHE A 734 -10.36 -4.13 -7.65
CA PHE A 734 -9.53 -5.22 -7.13
C PHE A 734 -9.95 -5.72 -5.74
N SER A 735 -11.08 -5.21 -5.25
CA SER A 735 -11.62 -5.51 -3.92
C SER A 735 -12.89 -6.34 -4.06
N GLY A 736 -13.08 -7.30 -3.15
CA GLY A 736 -14.27 -8.16 -3.18
C GLY A 736 -14.28 -9.21 -4.29
N ASN A 737 -15.44 -9.85 -4.46
CA ASN A 737 -15.70 -10.93 -5.42
C ASN A 737 -16.94 -10.61 -6.29
N ASP A 738 -17.21 -9.32 -6.50
CA ASP A 738 -18.44 -8.79 -7.08
C ASP A 738 -18.19 -7.92 -8.34
N ASN A 739 -16.91 -7.78 -8.73
CA ASN A 739 -16.50 -7.07 -9.93
C ASN A 739 -16.63 -7.98 -11.16
N LEU A 740 -17.58 -7.66 -12.04
CA LEU A 740 -17.84 -8.38 -13.29
C LEU A 740 -17.28 -7.60 -14.48
N ASN A 741 -16.60 -8.33 -15.35
CA ASN A 741 -16.18 -7.84 -16.66
C ASN A 741 -16.85 -8.70 -17.74
N VAL A 742 -17.65 -8.05 -18.58
CA VAL A 742 -18.34 -8.67 -19.71
C VAL A 742 -17.74 -8.13 -21.00
N ARG A 743 -17.39 -9.03 -21.91
CA ARG A 743 -16.75 -8.68 -23.18
C ARG A 743 -17.50 -9.31 -24.34
N LEU A 744 -17.97 -8.45 -25.25
CA LEU A 744 -18.48 -8.82 -26.56
C LEU A 744 -17.38 -8.58 -27.60
N ARG A 745 -16.98 -9.64 -28.30
CA ARG A 745 -16.10 -9.57 -29.47
C ARG A 745 -16.92 -9.76 -30.73
N VAL A 746 -16.85 -8.77 -31.62
CA VAL A 746 -17.54 -8.78 -32.91
C VAL A 746 -16.53 -8.71 -34.05
N ARG A 747 -15.43 -7.98 -33.85
CA ARG A 747 -14.45 -7.72 -34.90
C ARG A 747 -13.46 -8.86 -35.02
N GLY A 748 -13.08 -9.19 -36.25
CA GLY A 748 -12.08 -10.22 -36.54
C GLY A 748 -12.53 -11.66 -36.22
N VAL A 749 -13.80 -11.88 -35.91
CA VAL A 749 -14.37 -13.20 -35.60
C VAL A 749 -15.52 -13.54 -36.55
N ALA A 750 -15.67 -14.82 -36.90
CA ALA A 750 -16.71 -15.28 -37.83
C ALA A 750 -18.13 -15.18 -37.26
N LYS A 751 -18.27 -15.25 -35.94
CA LYS A 751 -19.53 -15.08 -35.20
C LYS A 751 -19.27 -14.25 -33.95
N PRO A 752 -20.13 -13.27 -33.61
CA PRO A 752 -20.03 -12.52 -32.37
C PRO A 752 -20.04 -13.44 -31.14
N GLU A 753 -19.15 -13.18 -30.19
CA GLU A 753 -19.00 -13.96 -28.97
C GLU A 753 -19.07 -13.05 -27.74
N VAL A 754 -19.85 -13.44 -26.73
CA VAL A 754 -19.92 -12.75 -25.44
C VAL A 754 -19.37 -13.64 -24.33
N THR A 755 -18.50 -13.08 -23.50
CA THR A 755 -17.88 -13.76 -22.35
C THR A 755 -18.05 -12.93 -21.09
N ALA A 756 -18.02 -13.59 -19.93
CA ALA A 756 -18.02 -12.92 -18.64
C ALA A 756 -17.05 -13.58 -17.68
N ARG A 757 -16.45 -12.74 -16.82
CA ARG A 757 -15.52 -13.17 -15.77
C ARG A 757 -15.73 -12.29 -14.54
N VAL A 758 -15.53 -12.87 -13.37
CA VAL A 758 -15.62 -12.20 -12.08
C VAL A 758 -14.24 -12.17 -11.43
N TRP A 759 -13.90 -11.07 -10.76
CA TRP A 759 -12.68 -10.98 -9.99
C TRP A 759 -12.78 -11.85 -8.73
N ASP A 760 -11.75 -12.65 -8.46
CA ASP A 760 -11.59 -13.37 -7.20
C ASP A 760 -10.44 -12.73 -6.41
N GLY A 761 -10.79 -11.96 -5.37
CA GLY A 761 -9.82 -11.27 -4.53
C GLY A 761 -8.93 -12.19 -3.68
N ALA A 762 -9.35 -13.45 -3.44
CA ALA A 762 -8.53 -14.42 -2.71
C ALA A 762 -7.46 -15.06 -3.61
N LEU A 763 -7.77 -15.24 -4.89
CA LEU A 763 -6.83 -15.75 -5.88
C LEU A 763 -6.04 -14.63 -6.58
N GLY A 764 -6.50 -13.38 -6.49
CA GLY A 764 -5.91 -12.23 -7.17
C GLY A 764 -5.99 -12.37 -8.70
N THR A 765 -7.05 -13.00 -9.22
CA THR A 765 -7.21 -13.26 -10.64
C THR A 765 -8.68 -13.30 -11.06
N TRP A 766 -8.90 -13.34 -12.38
CA TRP A 766 -10.22 -13.50 -12.97
C TRP A 766 -10.62 -14.98 -13.02
N VAL A 767 -11.86 -15.26 -12.65
CA VAL A 767 -12.48 -16.58 -12.77
C VAL A 767 -13.67 -16.48 -13.72
N GLU A 768 -13.89 -17.53 -14.52
CA GLU A 768 -15.04 -17.58 -15.43
C GLU A 768 -16.36 -17.45 -14.67
N SER A 769 -17.30 -16.70 -15.25
CA SER A 769 -18.64 -16.46 -14.72
C SER A 769 -19.68 -16.99 -15.71
N PRO A 770 -20.91 -17.33 -15.31
CA PRO A 770 -21.96 -17.79 -16.23
C PRO A 770 -22.08 -16.89 -17.46
N ALA A 771 -22.05 -17.51 -18.65
CA ALA A 771 -22.02 -16.81 -19.92
C ALA A 771 -23.25 -15.89 -20.09
N PRO A 772 -23.05 -14.62 -20.50
CA PRO A 772 -24.16 -13.74 -20.85
C PRO A 772 -24.92 -14.25 -22.08
N SER A 773 -26.19 -13.88 -22.20
CA SER A 773 -26.94 -14.07 -23.44
C SER A 773 -26.58 -12.96 -24.44
N LEU A 774 -26.55 -13.30 -25.73
CA LEU A 774 -26.33 -12.36 -26.83
C LEU A 774 -27.40 -12.54 -27.91
N GLU A 775 -28.11 -11.47 -28.24
CA GLU A 775 -28.97 -11.37 -29.42
C GLU A 775 -28.47 -10.24 -30.32
N VAL A 776 -28.31 -10.53 -31.62
CA VAL A 776 -27.88 -9.55 -32.62
C VAL A 776 -29.01 -9.36 -33.62
N SER A 777 -29.43 -8.11 -33.82
CA SER A 777 -30.50 -7.75 -34.76
C SER A 777 -30.18 -6.43 -35.45
N THR A 778 -30.94 -6.11 -36.51
CA THR A 778 -30.84 -4.81 -37.20
C THR A 778 -32.09 -3.99 -36.88
N LEU A 779 -31.90 -2.75 -36.47
CA LEU A 779 -32.97 -1.81 -36.20
C LEU A 779 -33.57 -1.26 -37.51
N PRO A 780 -34.82 -0.75 -37.49
CA PRO A 780 -35.45 -0.16 -38.68
C PRO A 780 -34.66 0.99 -39.33
N ASP A 781 -33.84 1.70 -38.55
CA ASP A 781 -32.96 2.78 -39.01
C ASP A 781 -31.60 2.29 -39.56
N GLY A 782 -31.43 0.98 -39.70
CA GLY A 782 -30.23 0.34 -40.25
C GLY A 782 -29.10 0.10 -39.25
N ARG A 783 -29.23 0.49 -37.98
CA ARG A 783 -28.22 0.21 -36.95
C ARG A 783 -28.18 -1.25 -36.55
N LEU A 784 -26.99 -1.75 -36.21
CA LEU A 784 -26.83 -3.03 -35.52
C LEU A 784 -27.18 -2.85 -34.04
N LEU A 785 -27.95 -3.78 -33.50
CA LEU A 785 -28.27 -3.86 -32.08
C LEU A 785 -27.69 -5.14 -31.49
N TYR A 786 -26.83 -4.97 -30.48
CA TYR A 786 -26.36 -6.03 -29.61
C TYR A 786 -27.14 -5.99 -28.29
N ARG A 787 -27.93 -7.02 -27.99
CA ARG A 787 -28.58 -7.18 -26.67
C ARG A 787 -27.81 -8.20 -25.85
N ILE A 788 -27.21 -7.72 -24.76
CA ILE A 788 -26.44 -8.52 -23.81
C ILE A 788 -27.26 -8.70 -22.54
N GLY A 789 -27.56 -9.95 -22.17
CA GLY A 789 -28.26 -10.29 -20.93
C GLY A 789 -27.32 -10.94 -19.91
N ILE A 790 -27.05 -10.25 -18.80
CA ILE A 790 -26.18 -10.72 -17.72
C ILE A 790 -27.05 -11.45 -16.69
N PRO A 791 -26.91 -12.77 -16.51
CA PRO A 791 -27.76 -13.53 -15.61
C PRO A 791 -27.53 -13.13 -14.16
N ARG A 792 -28.58 -13.14 -13.35
CA ARG A 792 -28.51 -12.77 -11.93
C ARG A 792 -27.53 -13.63 -11.12
N GLY A 793 -27.26 -14.86 -11.55
CA GLY A 793 -26.28 -15.74 -10.91
C GLY A 793 -24.82 -15.36 -11.14
N ALA A 794 -24.52 -14.48 -12.12
CA ALA A 794 -23.16 -14.07 -12.46
C ALA A 794 -22.55 -13.02 -11.51
N ILE A 795 -23.39 -12.33 -10.71
CA ILE A 795 -22.99 -11.34 -9.70
C ILE A 795 -23.87 -11.51 -8.47
N ARG A 796 -23.34 -11.31 -7.25
CA ARG A 796 -24.15 -11.13 -6.03
C ARG A 796 -24.86 -9.77 -6.04
N TRP A 797 -25.85 -9.66 -6.91
CA TRP A 797 -26.55 -8.41 -7.13
C TRP A 797 -27.82 -8.31 -6.28
N GLN A 798 -27.99 -7.21 -5.57
CA GLN A 798 -29.15 -6.92 -4.75
C GLN A 798 -29.97 -5.78 -5.37
N ALA A 799 -31.29 -5.95 -5.48
CA ALA A 799 -32.15 -4.90 -5.99
C ALA A 799 -32.06 -3.64 -5.11
N ASN A 800 -32.04 -2.46 -5.74
CA ASN A 800 -31.86 -1.16 -5.09
C ASN A 800 -30.47 -0.90 -4.47
N THR A 801 -29.44 -1.72 -4.70
CA THR A 801 -28.06 -1.31 -4.40
C THR A 801 -27.50 -0.40 -5.49
N LEU A 802 -26.54 0.43 -5.09
CA LEU A 802 -25.83 1.34 -5.99
C LEU A 802 -24.60 0.61 -6.50
N ALA A 803 -24.71 0.08 -7.72
CA ALA A 803 -23.62 -0.54 -8.43
C ALA A 803 -22.95 0.49 -9.32
N GLY A 804 -21.65 0.37 -9.43
CA GLY A 804 -20.90 1.13 -10.38
C GLY A 804 -20.88 0.48 -11.76
N VAL A 805 -20.96 1.26 -12.84
CA VAL A 805 -20.92 0.73 -14.21
C VAL A 805 -20.10 1.61 -15.16
N ARG A 806 -19.30 0.96 -16.01
CA ARG A 806 -18.69 1.53 -17.22
C ARG A 806 -19.03 0.67 -18.44
N ILE A 807 -19.23 1.33 -19.58
CA ILE A 807 -19.42 0.67 -20.87
C ILE A 807 -18.50 1.35 -21.89
N ALA A 808 -17.58 0.58 -22.48
CA ALA A 808 -16.66 1.01 -23.50
C ALA A 808 -16.90 0.27 -24.82
N LEU A 809 -16.76 0.99 -25.93
CA LEU A 809 -16.90 0.46 -27.28
C LEU A 809 -15.60 0.68 -28.06
N ALA A 810 -15.14 -0.34 -28.77
CA ALA A 810 -13.93 -0.27 -29.59
C ALA A 810 -14.21 -0.69 -31.05
N GLY A 811 -13.91 0.23 -31.97
CA GLY A 811 -13.96 0.05 -33.42
C GLY A 811 -12.57 -0.02 -34.03
N ASP A 812 -12.47 -0.05 -35.36
CA ASP A 812 -11.20 -0.23 -36.05
C ASP A 812 -10.29 1.01 -35.99
N THR A 813 -10.90 2.19 -35.94
CA THR A 813 -10.22 3.50 -35.99
C THR A 813 -10.19 4.21 -34.64
N GLY A 814 -10.84 3.68 -33.60
CA GLY A 814 -10.93 4.33 -32.30
C GLY A 814 -11.76 3.57 -31.28
N TRP A 815 -12.01 4.20 -30.14
CA TRP A 815 -12.88 3.70 -29.07
C TRP A 815 -13.66 4.88 -28.45
N CYS A 816 -14.77 4.61 -27.78
CA CYS A 816 -15.50 5.59 -26.97
C CYS A 816 -16.06 4.93 -25.69
N SER A 817 -16.31 5.71 -24.65
CA SER A 817 -16.98 5.25 -23.42
C SER A 817 -18.31 5.98 -23.25
N ALA A 818 -19.28 5.28 -22.68
CA ALA A 818 -20.58 5.83 -22.29
C ALA A 818 -20.45 6.82 -21.12
N PHE A 819 -19.47 6.58 -20.24
CA PHE A 819 -19.25 7.37 -19.03
C PHE A 819 -17.76 7.51 -18.77
N GLU A 820 -17.33 8.76 -18.65
CA GLU A 820 -16.02 9.09 -18.11
C GLU A 820 -16.14 10.26 -17.13
N PRO A 821 -15.85 10.03 -15.83
CA PRO A 821 -15.69 8.74 -15.17
C PRO A 821 -17.03 8.05 -14.85
N TRP A 822 -16.89 6.82 -14.36
CA TRP A 822 -17.85 5.91 -13.75
C TRP A 822 -19.22 6.48 -13.32
N VAL A 823 -20.31 5.75 -13.62
CA VAL A 823 -21.68 6.11 -13.19
C VAL A 823 -22.25 5.12 -12.20
N LEU A 824 -22.99 5.65 -11.22
CA LEU A 824 -23.75 4.86 -10.26
C LEU A 824 -25.10 4.48 -10.85
N MET A 825 -25.35 3.19 -10.90
CA MET A 825 -26.58 2.57 -11.35
C MET A 825 -27.33 2.01 -10.14
N GLN A 826 -28.63 2.26 -10.07
CA GLN A 826 -29.52 1.63 -9.09
C GLN A 826 -30.73 1.06 -9.80
N THR A 827 -31.06 -0.20 -9.57
CA THR A 827 -32.31 -0.75 -10.08
C THR A 827 -33.48 -0.39 -9.20
N ARG A 828 -34.64 -0.23 -9.83
CA ARG A 828 -35.87 0.12 -9.12
C ARG A 828 -37.03 -0.73 -9.60
N PHE A 829 -37.81 -1.25 -8.64
CA PHE A 829 -39.16 -1.71 -8.93
C PHE A 829 -40.05 -0.50 -9.17
N VAL A 830 -40.48 -0.32 -10.41
CA VAL A 830 -41.53 0.64 -10.72
C VAL A 830 -42.85 -0.08 -10.46
N ARG A 831 -43.55 0.26 -9.35
CA ARG A 831 -44.96 -0.11 -9.21
C ARG A 831 -45.69 0.57 -10.37
N ARG A 832 -46.23 -0.21 -11.31
CA ARG A 832 -47.14 0.32 -12.34
C ARG A 832 -48.24 1.07 -11.58
N ALA A 833 -48.31 2.39 -11.74
CA ALA A 833 -49.54 3.11 -11.47
C ALA A 833 -50.58 2.52 -12.44
N ARG A 834 -51.70 2.06 -11.89
CA ARG A 834 -52.80 1.47 -12.65
C ARG A 834 -53.47 2.51 -13.54
#